data_AF-A0A937AVN0-F1
#
_entry.id   AF-A0A937AVN0-F1
#
_cell.length_a   1.000
_cell.length_b   1.000
_cell.length_c   1.000
_cell.angle_alpha   90.00
_cell.angle_beta   90.00
_cell.angle_gamma   90.00
#
_symmetry.space_group_name_H-M   'P 1'
#
loop_
_entity.id
_entity.type
_entity.pdbx_description
1 polymer ?
#
loop_
_entity_poly.entity_id
_entity_poly.type
_entity_poly.pdbx_seq_one_letter_code
_entity_poly.pdbx_strand_id
1 'polypeptide(L)'
;MIALSLTLALPTLTLAQPPDDPEPITPPDPTEPTFPAQPSTPTNGSPLDRPLFPVDPASVGTVRPLVEQIDLFPGASVLLIPIAVEGGVGGGGGGVFPGSVTIRLDDQPAPASLVCLSIIPQPPKAPASPRSRWSHWWGSAAQQRWVASATPPPPSLDPAAPSPQSSWFIRLDVSALKADPTRLGLSRLSVGTSSVLLRRLEQPLIDSGRAVLRSAVEQRVLAARSPQALVPLINLALPLASIPSERWRARLILEACREPVPPIVGSMSPGPIDSSLVELADQLEARWFAAIGRLSLADEALARELASRLCTIVVSEQHVLPFFIPTDPQELQLCAQLLQPDRSREGLIRVAREFIASRTNALAWVDDDAALITADPSAIDDKAVAATSPADMHFKARVWAVNLSATPGLASLVMPWGASTPPQELQGFSALELTTLPAVELNPADAPINDALKGATAAQVAARLGSTSTTLTTIKRALPVRPPGFDIPQLAADWSLASLSRGSPDLPQPDDDPSFPVGTTYTTTARLFFDDSAVNLDPTQSKGKWTLFIQCRQGAGELNTDDRVTIHLGPAFADLATLTLTPRGILTDLSAQGRGSPPMTLNTVLTPADQARQSPAQWTAWIPLPSGAVESSGLMRIAITRTDPRGVRSTFPRPMLPWQIQPGRLPLDTSAWLALPK
;
A
#
# COMPACT_ATOMS: atom_id res chain seq x y z
N MET A 1 0.98 -6.29 14.90
CA MET A 1 0.13 -5.13 14.51
C MET A 1 -1.34 -5.28 14.84
N ILE A 2 -2.02 -6.44 14.84
CA ILE A 2 -3.47 -6.46 15.18
C ILE A 2 -3.70 -6.27 16.67
N ALA A 3 -3.07 -7.09 17.52
CA ALA A 3 -3.00 -6.82 18.95
C ALA A 3 -2.42 -5.42 19.14
N LEU A 4 -1.25 -5.10 18.57
CA LEU A 4 -0.67 -3.75 18.69
C LEU A 4 -1.61 -2.61 18.24
N SER A 5 -2.39 -2.70 17.17
CA SER A 5 -3.28 -1.64 16.68
C SER A 5 -4.64 -1.63 17.40
N LEU A 6 -5.09 -2.78 17.93
CA LEU A 6 -6.22 -2.85 18.87
C LEU A 6 -5.80 -2.39 20.29
N THR A 7 -4.53 -2.55 20.67
CA THR A 7 -3.93 -2.14 21.94
C THR A 7 -3.46 -0.68 21.91
N LEU A 8 -2.95 -0.19 20.77
CA LEU A 8 -2.56 1.22 20.53
C LEU A 8 -3.77 2.15 20.40
N ALA A 9 -4.99 1.60 20.31
CA ALA A 9 -6.23 2.36 20.47
C ALA A 9 -6.54 2.69 21.94
N LEU A 10 -5.77 2.18 22.91
CA LEU A 10 -5.83 2.62 24.30
C LEU A 10 -4.96 3.88 24.49
N PRO A 11 -5.47 4.93 25.14
CA PRO A 11 -4.59 5.99 25.61
C PRO A 11 -3.66 5.37 26.65
N THR A 12 -2.37 5.28 26.33
CA THR A 12 -1.37 5.27 27.40
C THR A 12 -1.47 6.65 28.05
N LEU A 13 -2.31 6.76 29.08
CA LEU A 13 -2.15 7.80 30.08
C LEU A 13 -0.74 7.60 30.63
N THR A 14 0.23 8.33 30.09
CA THR A 14 1.46 8.60 30.79
C THR A 14 1.02 9.34 32.04
N LEU A 15 0.88 8.62 33.15
CA LEU A 15 0.90 9.24 34.46
C LEU A 15 2.16 10.08 34.48
N ALA A 16 2.01 11.40 34.48
CA ALA A 16 3.09 12.31 34.81
C ALA A 16 3.72 11.76 36.10
N GLN A 17 5.03 11.54 36.08
CA GLN A 17 5.75 11.11 37.28
C GLN A 17 5.35 12.06 38.43
N PRO A 18 4.86 11.56 39.58
CA PRO A 18 4.83 12.38 40.76
C PRO A 18 6.28 12.78 41.08
N PRO A 19 6.51 14.02 41.56
CA PRO A 19 7.85 14.45 41.93
C PRO A 19 8.42 13.54 43.01
N ASP A 20 9.69 13.16 42.82
CA ASP A 20 10.47 12.31 43.71
C ASP A 20 10.51 12.86 45.15
N ASP A 21 10.18 11.96 46.09
CA ASP A 21 10.77 11.71 47.41
C ASP A 21 9.71 11.40 48.48
N PRO A 22 9.82 10.22 49.11
CA PRO A 22 10.20 10.27 50.53
C PRO A 22 11.26 9.24 50.95
N GLU A 23 11.92 9.61 52.05
CA GLU A 23 13.01 8.98 52.79
C GLU A 23 12.91 7.46 53.07
N PRO A 24 14.07 6.79 53.32
CA PRO A 24 14.13 5.34 53.49
C PRO A 24 13.65 4.90 54.88
N ILE A 25 12.71 3.95 54.90
CA ILE A 25 12.32 3.21 56.10
C ILE A 25 13.14 1.92 56.17
N THR A 26 13.92 1.77 57.23
CA THR A 26 14.66 0.56 57.65
C THR A 26 13.73 -0.65 57.90
N PRO A 27 14.14 -1.89 57.57
CA PRO A 27 13.32 -3.08 57.79
C PRO A 27 13.47 -3.62 59.23
N PRO A 28 12.44 -4.26 59.80
CA PRO A 28 12.60 -5.10 60.98
C PRO A 28 12.87 -6.58 60.63
N ASP A 29 13.61 -7.20 61.54
CA ASP A 29 14.10 -8.59 61.67
C ASP A 29 13.04 -9.69 61.44
N PRO A 30 13.39 -10.88 60.92
CA PRO A 30 12.50 -12.01 60.81
C PRO A 30 12.60 -12.92 62.05
N THR A 31 11.51 -13.06 62.79
CA THR A 31 11.32 -14.17 63.74
C THR A 31 10.48 -15.27 63.08
N GLU A 32 11.10 -16.44 62.88
CA GLU A 32 10.44 -17.71 62.58
C GLU A 32 9.46 -18.11 63.70
N PRO A 33 8.42 -18.89 63.35
CA PRO A 33 8.16 -20.07 64.17
C PRO A 33 7.94 -21.34 63.35
N THR A 34 8.55 -22.40 63.87
CA THR A 34 8.43 -23.82 63.53
C THR A 34 7.12 -24.40 64.07
N PHE A 35 6.43 -25.26 63.30
CA PHE A 35 5.46 -26.26 63.78
C PHE A 35 5.26 -27.39 62.75
N PRO A 36 4.72 -28.58 63.13
CA PRO A 36 5.28 -29.87 62.72
C PRO A 36 4.31 -30.78 61.93
N ALA A 37 4.91 -31.83 61.37
CA ALA A 37 4.41 -33.20 61.14
C ALA A 37 3.03 -33.46 60.46
N GLN A 38 3.12 -34.27 59.40
CA GLN A 38 2.06 -34.98 58.67
C GLN A 38 1.19 -35.92 59.55
N PRO A 39 -0.04 -36.28 59.12
CA PRO A 39 -0.28 -37.46 58.25
C PRO A 39 -1.36 -37.15 57.17
N SER A 40 -1.74 -37.93 56.16
CA SER A 40 -1.78 -39.39 55.91
C SER A 40 -2.08 -39.62 54.40
N THR A 41 -1.70 -40.79 53.91
CA THR A 41 -1.99 -41.42 52.61
C THR A 41 -3.42 -41.27 52.07
N PRO A 42 -3.62 -41.06 50.74
CA PRO A 42 -4.86 -41.40 50.07
C PRO A 42 -4.83 -42.82 49.48
N THR A 43 -5.91 -43.53 49.76
CA THR A 43 -6.35 -44.82 49.26
C THR A 43 -6.53 -44.87 47.73
N ASN A 44 -6.25 -46.05 47.17
CA ASN A 44 -6.44 -46.44 45.78
C ASN A 44 -7.82 -46.05 45.20
N GLY A 45 -7.81 -45.12 44.24
CA GLY A 45 -8.92 -44.80 43.35
C GLY A 45 -8.69 -45.33 41.94
N SER A 46 -9.79 -45.69 41.27
CA SER A 46 -9.93 -46.40 40.00
C SER A 46 -9.08 -45.85 38.83
N PRO A 47 -8.55 -46.70 37.92
CA PRO A 47 -7.62 -46.29 36.84
C PRO A 47 -8.27 -45.57 35.63
N LEU A 48 -9.48 -45.00 35.77
CA LEU A 48 -10.22 -44.37 34.66
C LEU A 48 -10.42 -42.85 34.78
N ASP A 49 -9.92 -42.19 35.84
CA ASP A 49 -10.08 -40.74 36.05
C ASP A 49 -8.77 -39.93 36.07
N ARG A 50 -7.68 -40.43 35.44
CA ARG A 50 -6.43 -39.65 35.35
C ARG A 50 -6.42 -38.74 34.11
N PRO A 51 -6.23 -37.42 34.25
CA PRO A 51 -5.84 -36.60 33.10
C PRO A 51 -4.49 -37.09 32.57
N LEU A 52 -4.38 -37.23 31.25
CA LEU A 52 -3.27 -37.91 30.58
C LEU A 52 -1.91 -37.21 30.68
N PHE A 53 -1.80 -36.03 31.28
CA PHE A 53 -0.52 -35.39 31.61
C PHE A 53 -0.67 -34.50 32.85
N PRO A 54 0.20 -34.60 33.88
CA PRO A 54 0.28 -33.59 34.92
C PRO A 54 0.91 -32.34 34.32
N VAL A 55 0.09 -31.33 34.03
CA VAL A 55 0.57 -29.97 33.77
C VAL A 55 0.91 -29.36 35.13
N ASP A 56 2.14 -28.87 35.30
CA ASP A 56 2.54 -28.15 36.50
C ASP A 56 1.66 -26.90 36.66
N PRO A 57 0.86 -26.76 37.72
CA PRO A 57 0.02 -25.58 37.94
C PRO A 57 0.81 -24.27 38.03
N ALA A 58 2.13 -24.32 38.30
CA ALA A 58 3.01 -23.15 38.28
C ALA A 58 3.37 -22.66 36.86
N SER A 59 3.06 -23.43 35.81
CA SER A 59 3.32 -23.07 34.41
C SER A 59 2.13 -22.47 33.67
N VAL A 60 1.03 -22.20 34.39
CA VAL A 60 -0.18 -21.61 33.83
C VAL A 60 0.07 -20.15 33.49
N GLY A 61 0.12 -19.84 32.20
CA GLY A 61 0.24 -18.47 31.75
C GLY A 61 -0.94 -17.59 32.18
N THR A 62 -0.66 -16.35 32.59
CA THR A 62 -1.68 -15.34 32.87
C THR A 62 -2.30 -14.87 31.55
N VAL A 63 -3.63 -14.99 31.46
CA VAL A 63 -4.41 -14.47 30.32
C VAL A 63 -5.06 -13.16 30.73
N ARG A 64 -4.77 -12.10 29.98
CA ARG A 64 -5.28 -10.75 30.26
C ARG A 64 -5.91 -10.16 28.99
N PRO A 65 -7.14 -9.63 29.06
CA PRO A 65 -7.71 -8.81 27.98
C PRO A 65 -6.84 -7.60 27.63
N LEU A 66 -6.64 -7.38 26.33
CA LEU A 66 -5.91 -6.24 25.78
C LEU A 66 -6.77 -4.97 25.64
N VAL A 67 -8.05 -5.06 25.99
CA VAL A 67 -9.02 -3.96 25.90
C VAL A 67 -9.82 -3.88 27.19
N GLU A 68 -10.16 -2.67 27.61
CA GLU A 68 -10.96 -2.41 28.81
C GLU A 68 -12.46 -2.54 28.54
N GLN A 69 -12.85 -2.46 27.26
CA GLN A 69 -14.24 -2.55 26.81
C GLN A 69 -14.36 -3.37 25.53
N ILE A 70 -15.41 -4.18 25.44
CA ILE A 70 -15.78 -4.95 24.25
C ILE A 70 -17.19 -4.56 23.81
N ASP A 71 -17.35 -4.34 22.52
CA ASP A 71 -18.62 -3.98 21.92
C ASP A 71 -19.38 -5.24 21.45
N LEU A 72 -20.52 -5.53 22.08
CA LEU A 72 -21.49 -6.54 21.68
C LEU A 72 -22.49 -5.92 20.70
N PHE A 73 -22.51 -6.37 19.46
CA PHE A 73 -23.45 -5.87 18.45
C PHE A 73 -24.68 -6.79 18.31
N PRO A 74 -25.83 -6.26 17.87
CA PRO A 74 -27.04 -7.06 17.71
C PRO A 74 -26.84 -8.18 16.68
N GLY A 75 -27.30 -9.38 17.01
CA GLY A 75 -27.16 -10.55 16.15
C GLY A 75 -25.86 -11.35 16.34
N ALA A 76 -24.85 -10.80 17.02
CA ALA A 76 -23.61 -11.52 17.34
C ALA A 76 -23.91 -12.83 18.10
N SER A 77 -23.49 -13.97 17.57
CA SER A 77 -23.45 -15.25 18.30
C SER A 77 -22.11 -15.48 18.99
N VAL A 78 -21.06 -14.83 18.51
CA VAL A 78 -19.69 -15.00 18.99
C VAL A 78 -19.03 -13.63 19.13
N LEU A 79 -18.25 -13.47 20.19
CA LEU A 79 -17.34 -12.34 20.37
C LEU A 79 -15.90 -12.81 20.36
N LEU A 80 -15.05 -12.13 19.60
CA LEU A 80 -13.60 -12.26 19.71
C LEU A 80 -13.05 -11.15 20.59
N ILE A 81 -12.21 -11.54 21.53
CA ILE A 81 -11.66 -10.65 22.55
C ILE A 81 -10.14 -10.76 22.51
N PRO A 82 -9.42 -9.70 22.11
CA PRO A 82 -7.97 -9.75 22.06
C PRO A 82 -7.39 -9.89 23.47
N ILE A 83 -6.42 -10.79 23.63
CA ILE A 83 -5.78 -11.09 24.92
C ILE A 83 -4.26 -11.15 24.78
N ALA A 84 -3.57 -10.78 25.87
CA ALA A 84 -2.19 -11.12 26.12
C ALA A 84 -2.18 -12.49 26.82
N VAL A 85 -1.25 -13.34 26.40
CA VAL A 85 -0.94 -14.61 27.05
C VAL A 85 0.50 -14.52 27.52
N GLU A 86 0.69 -14.35 28.82
CA GLU A 86 2.00 -14.29 29.46
C GLU A 86 2.33 -15.67 30.02
N GLY A 87 3.49 -16.24 29.68
CA GLY A 87 3.81 -17.65 29.96
C GLY A 87 3.55 -18.56 28.76
N GLY A 88 4.45 -19.50 28.49
CA GLY A 88 4.38 -20.35 27.30
C GLY A 88 3.11 -21.20 27.28
N VAL A 89 2.32 -21.11 26.20
CA VAL A 89 1.21 -22.04 25.97
C VAL A 89 1.83 -23.41 25.70
N GLY A 90 1.80 -24.30 26.69
CA GLY A 90 2.38 -25.65 26.55
C GLY A 90 1.83 -26.33 25.30
N GLY A 91 2.72 -26.70 24.36
CA GLY A 91 2.38 -27.20 23.03
C GLY A 91 1.72 -28.59 22.99
N GLY A 92 1.04 -29.02 24.05
CA GLY A 92 0.27 -30.26 24.07
C GLY A 92 -0.92 -30.13 23.12
N GLY A 93 -0.93 -30.90 22.03
CA GLY A 93 -1.79 -30.74 20.85
C GLY A 93 -3.29 -30.97 20.99
N GLY A 94 -3.92 -30.56 22.09
CA GLY A 94 -5.36 -30.45 22.23
C GLY A 94 -5.72 -29.05 22.71
N GLY A 95 -6.53 -28.31 21.93
CA GLY A 95 -6.97 -26.94 22.22
C GLY A 95 -7.88 -26.77 23.45
N VAL A 96 -7.64 -27.55 24.50
CA VAL A 96 -8.21 -27.36 25.82
C VAL A 96 -7.36 -26.28 26.49
N PHE A 97 -8.02 -25.25 27.01
CA PHE A 97 -7.42 -24.24 27.86
C PHE A 97 -6.41 -24.89 28.83
N PRO A 98 -5.22 -24.30 29.10
CA PRO A 98 -4.56 -24.62 30.37
C PRO A 98 -5.63 -24.40 31.44
N GLY A 99 -6.00 -25.47 32.17
CA GLY A 99 -7.32 -25.66 32.80
C GLY A 99 -7.70 -24.71 33.94
N SER A 100 -7.50 -23.40 33.78
CA SER A 100 -7.58 -22.40 34.85
C SER A 100 -8.18 -21.05 34.41
N VAL A 101 -8.24 -20.72 33.11
CA VAL A 101 -8.83 -19.43 32.69
C VAL A 101 -10.35 -19.56 32.69
N THR A 102 -10.94 -19.24 33.83
CA THR A 102 -12.39 -19.18 33.97
C THR A 102 -12.90 -17.93 33.26
N ILE A 103 -13.74 -18.10 32.26
CA ILE A 103 -14.43 -17.00 31.59
C ILE A 103 -15.84 -16.95 32.17
N ARG A 104 -16.18 -15.82 32.80
CA ARG A 104 -17.47 -15.62 33.43
C ARG A 104 -18.13 -14.39 32.86
N LEU A 105 -19.43 -14.49 32.61
CA LEU A 105 -20.27 -13.40 32.18
C LEU A 105 -21.33 -13.18 33.24
N ASP A 106 -21.29 -12.02 33.90
CA ASP A 106 -22.13 -11.71 35.05
C ASP A 106 -22.09 -12.85 36.11
N ASP A 107 -20.87 -13.25 36.45
CA ASP A 107 -20.52 -14.35 37.36
C ASP A 107 -20.95 -15.76 36.93
N GLN A 108 -21.60 -15.93 35.78
CA GLN A 108 -21.93 -17.24 35.24
C GLN A 108 -20.83 -17.75 34.31
N PRO A 109 -20.40 -19.02 34.39
CA PRO A 109 -19.47 -19.60 33.43
C PRO A 109 -19.99 -19.43 32.00
N ALA A 110 -19.15 -18.95 31.09
CA ALA A 110 -19.51 -18.74 29.70
C ALA A 110 -18.66 -19.64 28.78
N PRO A 111 -19.29 -20.33 27.81
CA PRO A 111 -18.56 -21.18 26.87
C PRO A 111 -17.63 -20.34 26.00
N ALA A 112 -16.35 -20.69 26.02
CA ALA A 112 -15.33 -19.98 25.27
C ALA A 112 -14.19 -20.90 24.84
N SER A 113 -13.54 -20.54 23.73
CA SER A 113 -12.34 -21.21 23.23
C SER A 113 -11.24 -20.19 22.95
N LEU A 114 -10.00 -20.66 22.89
CA LEU A 114 -8.86 -19.85 22.49
C LEU A 114 -8.67 -19.97 20.97
N VAL A 115 -8.43 -18.84 20.30
CA VAL A 115 -8.08 -18.83 18.87
C VAL A 115 -6.88 -17.91 18.65
N CYS A 116 -5.91 -18.39 17.88
CA CYS A 116 -4.79 -17.61 17.38
C CYS A 116 -5.16 -17.10 15.99
N LEU A 117 -5.17 -15.79 15.82
CA LEU A 117 -5.26 -15.17 14.50
C LEU A 117 -3.86 -14.75 14.06
N SER A 118 -3.46 -15.23 12.88
CA SER A 118 -2.11 -15.05 12.36
C SER A 118 -2.18 -14.35 11.00
N ILE A 119 -1.39 -13.31 10.85
CA ILE A 119 -1.13 -12.69 9.55
C ILE A 119 0.12 -13.35 8.99
N ILE A 120 -0.06 -14.06 7.89
CA ILE A 120 1.01 -14.70 7.14
C ILE A 120 1.21 -13.89 5.86
N PRO A 121 2.36 -13.22 5.68
CA PRO A 121 2.72 -12.64 4.39
C PRO A 121 2.60 -13.70 3.31
N GLN A 122 1.87 -13.41 2.25
CA GLN A 122 1.77 -14.26 1.08
C GLN A 122 2.81 -13.83 0.06
N PRO A 123 3.50 -14.79 -0.57
CA PRO A 123 4.22 -14.49 -1.79
C PRO A 123 3.23 -13.91 -2.81
N PRO A 124 3.63 -12.96 -3.67
CA PRO A 124 2.84 -12.56 -4.82
C PRO A 124 2.50 -13.83 -5.62
N LYS A 125 1.21 -14.13 -5.82
CA LYS A 125 0.82 -15.26 -6.68
C LYS A 125 1.30 -14.99 -8.11
N ALA A 126 2.09 -15.89 -8.69
CA ALA A 126 2.55 -15.85 -10.09
C ALA A 126 1.41 -15.98 -11.12
N PRO A 127 1.57 -15.56 -12.40
CA PRO A 127 2.46 -14.54 -12.96
C PRO A 127 1.71 -13.19 -13.11
N ALA A 128 2.32 -12.23 -13.83
CA ALA A 128 1.94 -10.83 -14.13
C ALA A 128 0.49 -10.56 -14.62
N SER A 129 -0.51 -11.01 -13.88
CA SER A 129 -1.89 -10.61 -14.12
C SER A 129 -2.05 -9.13 -13.76
N PRO A 130 -2.94 -8.38 -14.42
CA PRO A 130 -3.28 -7.03 -13.99
C PRO A 130 -3.60 -6.93 -12.48
N ARG A 131 -4.09 -8.01 -11.86
CA ARG A 131 -4.35 -8.11 -10.41
C ARG A 131 -3.11 -7.96 -9.52
N SER A 132 -1.91 -8.34 -9.97
CA SER A 132 -0.68 -8.17 -9.18
C SER A 132 -0.29 -6.69 -9.03
N ARG A 133 -0.54 -5.87 -10.06
CA ARG A 133 -0.32 -4.41 -10.00
C ARG A 133 -1.26 -3.76 -8.99
N TRP A 134 -2.50 -4.24 -8.93
CA TRP A 134 -3.50 -3.75 -7.99
C TRP A 134 -3.21 -4.16 -6.54
N SER A 135 -2.58 -5.31 -6.27
CA SER A 135 -2.17 -5.64 -4.90
C SER A 135 -1.02 -4.76 -4.44
N HIS A 136 -0.07 -4.41 -5.32
CA HIS A 136 1.02 -3.46 -4.99
C HIS A 136 0.50 -2.06 -4.61
N TRP A 137 -0.61 -1.62 -5.21
CA TRP A 137 -1.27 -0.36 -4.85
C TRP A 137 -1.55 -0.23 -3.35
N TRP A 138 -2.02 -1.33 -2.75
CA TRP A 138 -2.33 -1.43 -1.33
C TRP A 138 -1.10 -1.68 -0.45
N GLY A 139 0.07 -1.88 -1.05
CA GLY A 139 1.29 -2.29 -0.37
C GLY A 139 1.17 -3.68 0.25
N SER A 140 1.91 -3.90 1.33
CA SER A 140 1.99 -5.20 2.01
C SER A 140 0.64 -5.68 2.57
N ALA A 141 -0.32 -4.79 2.83
CA ALA A 141 -1.63 -5.17 3.36
C ALA A 141 -2.41 -6.12 2.44
N ALA A 142 -2.38 -5.90 1.12
CA ALA A 142 -3.05 -6.80 0.17
C ALA A 142 -2.29 -8.11 -0.08
N GLN A 143 -1.05 -8.21 0.40
CA GLN A 143 -0.23 -9.40 0.32
C GLN A 143 -0.28 -10.19 1.63
N GLN A 144 -1.25 -9.96 2.50
CA GLN A 144 -1.41 -10.68 3.76
C GLN A 144 -2.52 -11.72 3.65
N ARG A 145 -2.24 -12.94 4.14
CA ARG A 145 -3.26 -13.94 4.40
C ARG A 145 -3.51 -14.04 5.88
N TRP A 146 -4.77 -13.98 6.24
CA TRP A 146 -5.22 -14.19 7.60
C TRP A 146 -5.56 -15.65 7.80
N VAL A 147 -5.07 -16.24 8.88
CA VAL A 147 -5.32 -17.62 9.27
C VAL A 147 -5.77 -17.64 10.71
N ALA A 148 -6.91 -18.29 10.97
CA ALA A 148 -7.32 -18.64 12.31
C ALA A 148 -6.89 -20.07 12.60
N SER A 149 -6.29 -20.31 13.78
CA SER A 149 -5.80 -21.61 14.20
C SER A 149 -5.89 -21.77 15.71
N ALA A 150 -5.95 -23.00 16.22
CA ALA A 150 -5.93 -23.27 17.67
C ALA A 150 -4.52 -23.05 18.26
N THR A 151 -3.49 -23.18 17.45
CA THR A 151 -2.09 -22.98 17.80
C THR A 151 -1.48 -21.92 16.88
N PRO A 152 -0.50 -21.13 17.35
CA PRO A 152 0.20 -20.21 16.46
C PRO A 152 0.90 -21.03 15.36
N PRO A 153 1.03 -20.49 14.14
CA PRO A 153 1.84 -21.14 13.12
C PRO A 153 3.24 -21.40 13.67
N PRO A 154 3.83 -22.58 13.39
CA PRO A 154 5.21 -22.82 13.80
C PRO A 154 6.10 -21.71 13.23
N PRO A 155 7.15 -21.29 13.96
CA PRO A 155 8.11 -20.35 13.40
C PRO A 155 8.63 -20.90 12.07
N SER A 156 8.83 -19.99 11.11
CA SER A 156 9.41 -20.39 9.82
C SER A 156 10.74 -21.09 10.07
N LEU A 157 10.97 -22.22 9.39
CA LEU A 157 12.28 -22.87 9.37
C LEU A 157 13.32 -22.01 8.62
N ASP A 158 12.86 -21.11 7.77
CA ASP A 158 13.68 -20.09 7.14
C ASP A 158 13.84 -18.89 8.11
N PRO A 159 15.06 -18.66 8.65
CA PRO A 159 15.31 -17.59 9.62
C PRO A 159 15.13 -16.19 9.03
N ALA A 160 15.05 -16.05 7.70
CA ALA A 160 14.87 -14.78 7.04
C ALA A 160 13.43 -14.53 6.56
N ALA A 161 12.55 -15.52 6.63
CA ALA A 161 11.13 -15.27 6.41
C ALA A 161 10.57 -14.39 7.55
N PRO A 162 9.78 -13.35 7.23
CA PRO A 162 9.16 -12.52 8.25
C PRO A 162 8.30 -13.39 9.18
N SER A 163 8.55 -13.27 10.49
CA SER A 163 7.80 -14.03 11.49
C SER A 163 6.31 -13.69 11.39
N PRO A 164 5.42 -14.71 11.33
CA PRO A 164 3.99 -14.47 11.24
C PRO A 164 3.52 -13.64 12.44
N GLN A 165 2.80 -12.56 12.16
CA GLN A 165 2.27 -11.72 13.23
C GLN A 165 1.03 -12.41 13.80
N SER A 166 1.18 -12.99 14.97
CA SER A 166 0.11 -13.73 15.64
C SER A 166 -0.48 -12.91 16.78
N SER A 167 -1.77 -13.08 17.04
CA SER A 167 -2.47 -12.45 18.15
C SER A 167 -3.51 -13.43 18.69
N TRP A 168 -3.57 -13.55 20.01
CA TRP A 168 -4.49 -14.45 20.69
C TRP A 168 -5.82 -13.75 20.96
N PHE A 169 -6.89 -14.52 20.79
CA PHE A 169 -8.25 -14.08 21.05
C PHE A 169 -8.98 -15.15 21.86
N ILE A 170 -9.83 -14.69 22.78
CA ILE A 170 -10.90 -15.52 23.33
C ILE A 170 -12.08 -15.44 22.37
N ARG A 171 -12.53 -16.59 21.90
CA ARG A 171 -13.76 -16.78 21.14
C ARG A 171 -14.87 -17.17 22.12
N LEU A 172 -15.66 -16.18 22.53
CA LEU A 172 -16.74 -16.30 23.50
C LEU A 172 -18.07 -16.53 22.77
N ASP A 173 -18.77 -17.63 23.07
CA ASP A 173 -20.13 -17.84 22.58
C ASP A 173 -21.13 -17.06 23.45
N VAL A 174 -21.76 -16.07 22.83
CA VAL A 174 -22.74 -15.18 23.45
C VAL A 174 -24.18 -15.50 22.99
N SER A 175 -24.40 -16.64 22.34
CA SER A 175 -25.73 -17.06 21.88
C SER A 175 -26.70 -17.22 23.04
N ALA A 176 -26.21 -17.65 24.22
CA ALA A 176 -27.01 -17.75 25.44
C ALA A 176 -27.53 -16.38 25.92
N LEU A 177 -26.81 -15.29 25.65
CA LEU A 177 -27.27 -13.92 25.98
C LEU A 177 -28.45 -13.47 25.13
N LYS A 178 -28.63 -14.04 23.94
CA LYS A 178 -29.76 -13.68 23.07
C LYS A 178 -31.11 -14.05 23.69
N ALA A 179 -31.13 -15.05 24.57
CA ALA A 179 -32.36 -15.53 25.20
C ALA A 179 -32.95 -14.54 26.22
N ASP A 180 -32.15 -13.61 26.75
CA ASP A 180 -32.60 -12.62 27.73
C ASP A 180 -32.00 -11.23 27.44
N PRO A 181 -32.59 -10.45 26.52
CA PRO A 181 -32.08 -9.13 26.15
C PRO A 181 -32.16 -8.10 27.28
N THR A 182 -32.86 -8.39 28.38
CA THR A 182 -32.99 -7.49 29.54
C THR A 182 -31.82 -7.61 30.52
N ARG A 183 -31.09 -8.74 30.51
CA ARG A 183 -29.87 -8.93 31.30
C ARG A 183 -28.65 -8.17 30.76
N LEU A 184 -28.71 -7.71 29.51
CA LEU A 184 -27.62 -7.02 28.83
C LEU A 184 -27.50 -5.54 29.23
N GLY A 185 -27.61 -5.24 30.53
CA GLY A 185 -27.09 -3.98 31.07
C GLY A 185 -25.56 -3.88 30.88
N LEU A 186 -24.87 -3.06 31.66
CA LEU A 186 -23.41 -3.08 31.72
C LEU A 186 -22.94 -4.44 32.28
N SER A 187 -22.90 -5.46 31.43
CA SER A 187 -22.47 -6.80 31.80
C SER A 187 -20.96 -6.81 32.01
N ARG A 188 -20.53 -7.52 33.04
CA ARG A 188 -19.12 -7.68 33.36
C ARG A 188 -18.64 -9.02 32.82
N LEU A 189 -17.68 -8.96 31.91
CA LEU A 189 -16.96 -10.15 31.47
C LEU A 189 -15.69 -10.30 32.28
N SER A 190 -15.59 -11.37 33.06
CA SER A 190 -14.37 -11.73 33.77
C SER A 190 -13.58 -12.76 32.96
N VAL A 191 -12.31 -12.48 32.71
CA VAL A 191 -11.34 -13.35 32.07
C VAL A 191 -10.23 -13.61 33.09
N GLY A 192 -10.28 -14.77 33.74
CA GLY A 192 -9.43 -15.04 34.89
C GLY A 192 -9.69 -14.02 36.00
N THR A 193 -8.65 -13.28 36.40
CA THR A 193 -8.73 -12.21 37.41
C THR A 193 -9.04 -10.83 36.82
N SER A 194 -8.98 -10.68 35.50
CA SER A 194 -9.25 -9.42 34.82
C SER A 194 -10.73 -9.28 34.50
N SER A 195 -11.27 -8.06 34.53
CA SER A 195 -12.65 -7.80 34.10
C SER A 195 -12.69 -6.77 32.98
N VAL A 196 -13.55 -7.01 32.00
CA VAL A 196 -13.81 -6.16 30.84
C VAL A 196 -15.28 -5.77 30.84
N LEU A 197 -15.56 -4.52 30.47
CA LEU A 197 -16.93 -4.07 30.30
C LEU A 197 -17.47 -4.52 28.96
N LEU A 198 -18.60 -5.22 28.96
CA LEU A 198 -19.37 -5.48 27.75
C LEU A 198 -20.34 -4.34 27.54
N ARG A 199 -20.21 -3.67 26.40
CA ARG A 199 -21.14 -2.65 25.97
C ARG A 199 -21.95 -3.14 24.80
N ARG A 200 -23.27 -3.01 24.88
CA ARG A 200 -24.15 -3.25 23.75
C ARG A 200 -24.13 -2.07 22.78
N LEU A 201 -23.85 -2.34 21.50
CA LEU A 201 -24.11 -1.39 20.42
C LEU A 201 -25.58 -1.44 20.03
N GLU A 202 -26.18 -0.27 19.84
CA GLU A 202 -27.59 -0.17 19.48
C GLU A 202 -27.78 -0.35 17.97
N GLN A 203 -28.78 -1.16 17.56
CA GLN A 203 -29.09 -1.38 16.15
C GLN A 203 -29.36 -0.07 15.38
N PRO A 204 -30.11 0.90 15.92
CA PRO A 204 -30.35 2.17 15.22
C PRO A 204 -29.06 2.95 14.88
N LEU A 205 -28.03 2.88 15.74
CA LEU A 205 -26.73 3.50 15.45
C LEU A 205 -26.03 2.80 14.28
N ILE A 206 -26.03 1.47 14.28
CA ILE A 206 -25.44 0.67 13.20
C ILE A 206 -26.14 0.96 11.87
N ASP A 207 -27.48 0.97 11.86
CA ASP A 207 -28.25 1.24 10.65
C ASP A 207 -28.02 2.66 10.12
N SER A 208 -28.01 3.66 11.01
CA SER A 208 -27.73 5.06 10.66
C SER A 208 -26.33 5.22 10.06
N GLY A 209 -25.30 4.66 10.71
CA GLY A 209 -23.93 4.78 10.21
C GLY A 209 -23.68 4.02 8.91
N ARG A 210 -24.30 2.83 8.75
CA ARG A 210 -24.27 2.10 7.47
C ARG A 210 -24.91 2.92 6.36
N ALA A 211 -26.04 3.57 6.61
CA ALA A 211 -26.71 4.42 5.62
C ALA A 211 -25.82 5.62 5.20
N VAL A 212 -25.17 6.28 6.16
CA VAL A 212 -24.25 7.40 5.89
C VAL A 212 -23.05 6.95 5.04
N LEU A 213 -22.38 5.87 5.43
CA LEU A 213 -21.23 5.32 4.70
C LEU A 213 -21.60 4.84 3.30
N ARG A 214 -22.72 4.11 3.19
CA ARG A 214 -23.25 3.63 1.92
C ARG A 214 -23.56 4.78 0.98
N SER A 215 -24.23 5.83 1.47
CA SER A 215 -24.54 7.02 0.67
C SER A 215 -23.26 7.69 0.14
N ALA A 216 -22.22 7.83 0.97
CA ALA A 216 -20.94 8.42 0.56
C ALA A 216 -20.27 7.62 -0.57
N VAL A 217 -20.30 6.28 -0.50
CA VAL A 217 -19.73 5.40 -1.53
C VAL A 217 -20.59 5.38 -2.79
N GLU A 218 -21.91 5.20 -2.67
CA GLU A 218 -22.84 5.14 -3.80
C GLU A 218 -22.82 6.42 -4.62
N GLN A 219 -22.79 7.60 -3.99
CA GLN A 219 -22.70 8.88 -4.71
C GLN A 219 -21.47 8.95 -5.62
N ARG A 220 -20.35 8.34 -5.21
CA ARG A 220 -19.10 8.35 -5.98
C ARG A 220 -19.05 7.27 -7.05
N VAL A 221 -19.58 6.08 -6.76
CA VAL A 221 -19.74 5.03 -7.77
C VAL A 221 -20.71 5.48 -8.87
N LEU A 222 -21.78 6.19 -8.52
CA LEU A 222 -22.73 6.76 -9.48
C LEU A 222 -22.15 7.92 -10.32
N ALA A 223 -21.12 8.60 -9.81
CA ALA A 223 -20.40 9.63 -10.56
C ALA A 223 -19.46 9.04 -11.64
N ALA A 224 -19.27 7.71 -11.67
CA ALA A 224 -18.52 7.03 -12.72
C ALA A 224 -19.20 7.24 -14.09
N ARG A 225 -18.45 7.77 -15.06
CA ARG A 225 -18.98 8.04 -16.41
C ARG A 225 -19.26 6.78 -17.22
N SER A 226 -18.68 5.64 -16.84
CA SER A 226 -18.87 4.36 -17.54
C SER A 226 -18.74 3.14 -16.62
N PRO A 227 -19.39 2.01 -16.94
CA PRO A 227 -19.18 0.74 -16.22
C PRO A 227 -17.73 0.24 -16.29
N GLN A 228 -17.01 0.51 -17.38
CA GLN A 228 -15.60 0.12 -17.53
C GLN A 228 -14.70 0.83 -16.51
N ALA A 229 -15.04 2.06 -16.12
CA ALA A 229 -14.30 2.80 -15.10
C ALA A 229 -14.40 2.16 -13.70
N LEU A 230 -15.39 1.29 -13.45
CA LEU A 230 -15.59 0.59 -12.18
C LEU A 230 -14.75 -0.70 -12.07
N VAL A 231 -14.27 -1.26 -13.18
CA VAL A 231 -13.49 -2.50 -13.18
C VAL A 231 -12.23 -2.40 -12.30
N PRO A 232 -11.44 -1.31 -12.34
CA PRO A 232 -10.38 -1.05 -11.37
C PRO A 232 -10.83 -1.10 -9.90
N LEU A 233 -11.92 -0.39 -9.58
CA LEU A 233 -12.45 -0.31 -8.22
C LEU A 233 -12.83 -1.69 -7.67
N ILE A 234 -13.53 -2.50 -8.48
CA ILE A 234 -13.94 -3.86 -8.11
C ILE A 234 -12.71 -4.74 -7.88
N ASN A 235 -11.75 -4.74 -8.81
CA ASN A 235 -10.53 -5.53 -8.68
C ASN A 235 -9.69 -5.15 -7.46
N LEU A 236 -9.74 -3.88 -7.04
CA LEU A 236 -9.08 -3.38 -5.84
C LEU A 236 -9.83 -3.72 -4.55
N ALA A 237 -11.16 -3.75 -4.58
CA ALA A 237 -11.99 -4.09 -3.41
C ALA A 237 -11.99 -5.60 -3.08
N LEU A 238 -11.90 -6.46 -4.09
CA LEU A 238 -11.95 -7.92 -3.89
C LEU A 238 -10.87 -8.47 -2.93
N PRO A 239 -9.57 -8.11 -3.06
CA PRO A 239 -8.57 -8.54 -2.07
C PRO A 239 -8.84 -8.01 -0.67
N LEU A 240 -9.33 -6.76 -0.54
CA LEU A 240 -9.66 -6.16 0.76
C LEU A 240 -10.80 -6.87 1.48
N ALA A 241 -11.74 -7.48 0.74
CA ALA A 241 -12.84 -8.25 1.33
C ALA A 241 -12.36 -9.46 2.14
N SER A 242 -11.14 -9.94 1.90
CA SER A 242 -10.51 -11.03 2.65
C SER A 242 -9.77 -10.56 3.91
N ILE A 243 -9.57 -9.26 4.09
CA ILE A 243 -8.89 -8.66 5.24
C ILE A 243 -9.96 -8.24 6.26
N PRO A 244 -10.03 -8.85 7.46
CA PRO A 244 -11.12 -8.59 8.42
C PRO A 244 -11.31 -7.11 8.75
N SER A 245 -10.23 -6.33 8.88
CA SER A 245 -10.29 -4.90 9.20
C SER A 245 -10.76 -4.00 8.05
N GLU A 246 -10.66 -4.46 6.80
CA GLU A 246 -11.03 -3.68 5.60
C GLU A 246 -12.31 -4.20 4.93
N ARG A 247 -12.82 -5.36 5.36
CA ARG A 247 -13.98 -6.01 4.76
C ARG A 247 -15.20 -5.11 4.72
N TRP A 248 -15.41 -4.28 5.73
CA TRP A 248 -16.54 -3.34 5.79
C TRP A 248 -16.48 -2.32 4.63
N ARG A 249 -15.29 -1.79 4.28
CA ARG A 249 -15.11 -0.90 3.11
C ARG A 249 -15.33 -1.65 1.82
N ALA A 250 -14.70 -2.82 1.70
CA ALA A 250 -14.82 -3.66 0.51
C ALA A 250 -16.30 -4.02 0.25
N ARG A 251 -17.06 -4.35 1.30
CA ARG A 251 -18.50 -4.61 1.24
C ARG A 251 -19.27 -3.41 0.71
N LEU A 252 -19.06 -2.21 1.29
CA LEU A 252 -19.71 -0.98 0.81
C LEU A 252 -19.42 -0.70 -0.67
N ILE A 253 -18.15 -0.87 -1.10
CA ILE A 253 -17.73 -0.66 -2.49
C ILE A 253 -18.39 -1.67 -3.42
N LEU A 254 -18.30 -2.97 -3.10
CA LEU A 254 -18.84 -4.05 -3.92
C LEU A 254 -20.37 -3.96 -4.02
N GLU A 255 -21.06 -3.67 -2.91
CA GLU A 255 -22.51 -3.44 -2.91
C GLU A 255 -22.91 -2.25 -3.81
N ALA A 256 -22.19 -1.13 -3.72
CA ALA A 256 -22.44 0.02 -4.59
C ALA A 256 -22.18 -0.30 -6.08
N CYS A 257 -21.21 -1.19 -6.37
CA CYS A 257 -20.96 -1.71 -7.70
C CYS A 257 -21.90 -2.86 -8.12
N ARG A 258 -22.83 -3.30 -7.25
CA ARG A 258 -23.71 -4.46 -7.46
C ARG A 258 -22.97 -5.77 -7.68
N GLU A 259 -21.78 -5.89 -7.10
CA GLU A 259 -20.97 -7.09 -7.12
C GLU A 259 -21.19 -7.90 -5.83
N PRO A 260 -21.17 -9.25 -5.91
CA PRO A 260 -21.27 -10.07 -4.71
C PRO A 260 -20.01 -9.90 -3.85
N VAL A 261 -20.21 -9.77 -2.54
CA VAL A 261 -19.10 -9.76 -1.59
C VAL A 261 -18.59 -11.18 -1.43
N PRO A 262 -17.32 -11.47 -1.75
CA PRO A 262 -16.80 -12.81 -1.58
C PRO A 262 -16.82 -13.18 -0.09
N PRO A 263 -17.05 -14.47 0.25
CA PRO A 263 -16.85 -14.92 1.61
C PRO A 263 -15.38 -14.73 2.02
N ILE A 264 -15.11 -14.51 3.30
CA ILE A 264 -13.74 -14.66 3.80
C ILE A 264 -13.42 -16.15 3.71
N VAL A 265 -12.60 -16.52 2.73
CA VAL A 265 -12.10 -17.88 2.61
C VAL A 265 -10.96 -18.02 3.60
N GLY A 266 -11.23 -18.67 4.74
CA GLY A 266 -10.22 -19.23 5.62
C GLY A 266 -9.43 -20.33 4.90
N SER A 267 -8.64 -21.12 5.62
CA SER A 267 -7.90 -22.24 4.99
C SER A 267 -8.84 -23.19 4.22
N MET A 268 -8.34 -23.96 3.24
CA MET A 268 -9.15 -24.83 2.36
C MET A 268 -9.93 -25.96 3.07
N SER A 269 -9.90 -26.03 4.40
CA SER A 269 -10.69 -26.98 5.18
C SER A 269 -11.81 -26.24 5.91
N PRO A 270 -13.09 -26.48 5.59
CA PRO A 270 -14.20 -25.84 6.30
C PRO A 270 -14.28 -26.35 7.75
N GLY A 271 -13.68 -25.63 8.69
CA GLY A 271 -13.77 -25.88 10.13
C GLY A 271 -14.36 -24.71 10.93
N PRO A 272 -14.83 -24.93 12.18
CA PRO A 272 -15.38 -23.88 13.04
C PRO A 272 -14.36 -22.79 13.43
N ILE A 273 -13.05 -23.07 13.29
CA ILE A 273 -12.00 -22.07 13.53
C ILE A 273 -11.98 -21.03 12.40
N ASP A 274 -12.32 -21.40 11.17
CA ASP A 274 -12.33 -20.50 10.01
C ASP A 274 -13.43 -19.42 10.11
N SER A 275 -14.50 -19.65 10.88
CA SER A 275 -15.52 -18.62 11.11
C SER A 275 -15.02 -17.46 11.96
N SER A 276 -13.92 -17.61 12.70
CA SER A 276 -13.35 -16.55 13.55
C SER A 276 -12.97 -15.30 12.75
N LEU A 277 -12.48 -15.46 11.51
CA LEU A 277 -12.15 -14.29 10.68
C LEU A 277 -13.41 -13.53 10.23
N VAL A 278 -14.51 -14.26 9.97
CA VAL A 278 -15.81 -13.67 9.65
C VAL A 278 -16.38 -12.94 10.86
N GLU A 279 -16.36 -13.59 12.03
CA GLU A 279 -16.81 -13.03 13.30
C GLU A 279 -16.05 -11.74 13.65
N LEU A 280 -14.71 -11.73 13.46
CA LEU A 280 -13.89 -10.53 13.66
C LEU A 280 -14.27 -9.42 12.68
N ALA A 281 -14.44 -9.75 11.40
CA ALA A 281 -14.80 -8.77 10.39
C ALA A 281 -16.17 -8.13 10.67
N ASP A 282 -17.15 -8.94 11.07
CA ASP A 282 -18.50 -8.45 11.41
C ASP A 282 -18.48 -7.59 12.69
N GLN A 283 -17.65 -7.93 13.69
CA GLN A 283 -17.41 -7.08 14.85
C GLN A 283 -16.84 -5.70 14.46
N LEU A 284 -15.79 -5.68 13.63
CA LEU A 284 -15.14 -4.43 13.20
C LEU A 284 -16.06 -3.58 12.34
N GLU A 285 -16.85 -4.22 11.47
CA GLU A 285 -17.88 -3.56 10.67
C GLU A 285 -18.95 -2.90 11.54
N ALA A 286 -19.53 -3.64 12.49
CA ALA A 286 -20.54 -3.10 13.39
C ALA A 286 -20.01 -1.93 14.24
N ARG A 287 -18.75 -1.98 14.68
CA ARG A 287 -18.11 -0.89 15.40
C ARG A 287 -17.98 0.37 14.55
N TRP A 288 -17.50 0.26 13.32
CA TRP A 288 -17.43 1.41 12.42
C TRP A 288 -18.79 2.01 12.12
N PHE A 289 -19.81 1.18 11.88
CA PHE A 289 -21.16 1.66 11.64
C PHE A 289 -21.74 2.35 12.88
N ALA A 290 -21.59 1.78 14.08
CA ALA A 290 -22.03 2.44 15.31
C ALA A 290 -21.26 3.75 15.57
N ALA A 291 -19.96 3.80 15.30
CA ALA A 291 -19.14 5.00 15.46
C ALA A 291 -19.64 6.15 14.57
N ILE A 292 -19.88 5.87 13.29
CA ILE A 292 -20.40 6.85 12.34
C ILE A 292 -21.86 7.22 12.65
N GLY A 293 -22.69 6.25 13.05
CA GLY A 293 -24.08 6.52 13.46
C GLY A 293 -24.17 7.39 14.72
N ARG A 294 -23.24 7.23 15.66
CA ARG A 294 -23.17 8.11 16.82
C ARG A 294 -22.73 9.52 16.44
N LEU A 295 -21.75 9.65 15.53
CA LEU A 295 -21.35 10.94 15.00
C LEU A 295 -22.48 11.59 14.19
N SER A 296 -23.28 10.85 13.43
CA SER A 296 -24.38 11.41 12.63
C SER A 296 -25.50 12.00 13.49
N LEU A 297 -25.80 11.38 14.64
CA LEU A 297 -26.71 11.97 15.63
C LEU A 297 -26.16 13.26 16.24
N ALA A 298 -24.83 13.39 16.33
CA ALA A 298 -24.17 14.59 16.84
C ALA A 298 -24.05 15.70 15.76
N ASP A 299 -23.65 15.37 14.55
CA ASP A 299 -23.46 16.27 13.41
C ASP A 299 -23.47 15.44 12.12
N GLU A 300 -24.63 15.42 11.44
CA GLU A 300 -24.83 14.60 10.24
C GLU A 300 -23.93 15.03 9.08
N ALA A 301 -23.68 16.32 8.92
CA ALA A 301 -22.83 16.84 7.85
C ALA A 301 -21.38 16.40 8.05
N LEU A 302 -20.87 16.52 9.28
CA LEU A 302 -19.53 16.06 9.64
C LEU A 302 -19.40 14.53 9.53
N ALA A 303 -20.44 13.77 9.88
CA ALA A 303 -20.44 12.33 9.70
C ALA A 303 -20.33 11.93 8.21
N ARG A 304 -21.04 12.63 7.32
CA ARG A 304 -20.93 12.43 5.86
C ARG A 304 -19.56 12.81 5.33
N GLU A 305 -18.96 13.89 5.84
CA GLU A 305 -17.59 14.28 5.48
C GLU A 305 -16.58 13.22 5.95
N LEU A 306 -16.67 12.77 7.20
CA LEU A 306 -15.80 11.71 7.72
C LEU A 306 -15.97 10.40 6.95
N ALA A 307 -17.21 10.00 6.66
CA ALA A 307 -17.51 8.83 5.84
C ALA A 307 -16.87 8.93 4.45
N SER A 308 -16.96 10.10 3.81
CA SER A 308 -16.31 10.36 2.52
C SER A 308 -14.79 10.24 2.61
N ARG A 309 -14.19 10.61 3.74
CA ARG A 309 -12.73 10.45 3.97
C ARG A 309 -12.33 9.01 4.23
N LEU A 310 -13.08 8.30 5.08
CA LEU A 310 -12.79 6.91 5.41
C LEU A 310 -12.98 5.98 4.21
N CYS A 311 -13.91 6.31 3.31
CA CYS A 311 -14.18 5.56 2.08
C CYS A 311 -13.84 6.40 0.85
N THR A 312 -12.72 7.13 0.88
CA THR A 312 -12.34 8.02 -0.23
C THR A 312 -12.26 7.23 -1.53
N ILE A 313 -13.11 7.61 -2.50
CA ILE A 313 -13.11 7.10 -3.86
C ILE A 313 -12.95 8.29 -4.79
N VAL A 314 -11.91 8.23 -5.60
CA VAL A 314 -11.53 9.25 -6.54
C VAL A 314 -12.01 8.86 -7.92
N VAL A 315 -12.62 9.80 -8.62
CA VAL A 315 -13.13 9.62 -9.98
C VAL A 315 -12.25 10.41 -10.96
N SER A 316 -11.91 9.78 -12.07
CA SER A 316 -11.33 10.41 -13.26
C SER A 316 -12.21 10.10 -14.47
N GLU A 317 -11.84 10.61 -15.64
CA GLU A 317 -12.57 10.31 -16.88
C GLU A 317 -12.57 8.82 -17.23
N GLN A 318 -11.50 8.10 -16.88
CA GLN A 318 -11.27 6.71 -17.30
C GLN A 318 -11.33 5.70 -16.16
N HIS A 319 -11.18 6.15 -14.92
CA HIS A 319 -10.97 5.28 -13.77
C HIS A 319 -11.70 5.78 -12.53
N VAL A 320 -12.22 4.84 -11.74
CA VAL A 320 -12.69 5.06 -10.37
C VAL A 320 -11.82 4.23 -9.45
N LEU A 321 -11.26 4.88 -8.42
CA LEU A 321 -10.17 4.31 -7.63
C LEU A 321 -10.35 4.62 -6.15
N PRO A 322 -10.18 3.64 -5.26
CA PRO A 322 -10.17 3.88 -3.83
C PRO A 322 -8.84 4.52 -3.40
N PHE A 323 -8.92 5.50 -2.51
CA PHE A 323 -7.80 6.34 -2.07
C PHE A 323 -7.77 6.46 -0.53
N PHE A 324 -7.71 5.32 0.16
CA PHE A 324 -7.56 5.22 1.62
C PHE A 324 -6.46 4.20 1.96
N ILE A 325 -5.63 4.46 2.98
CA ILE A 325 -4.55 3.53 3.35
C ILE A 325 -5.15 2.39 4.17
N PRO A 326 -5.05 1.11 3.73
CA PRO A 326 -5.52 -0.01 4.53
C PRO A 326 -4.81 -0.09 5.87
N THR A 327 -5.52 -0.52 6.90
CA THR A 327 -4.97 -0.83 8.24
C THR A 327 -4.31 0.35 8.96
N ASP A 328 -4.76 1.57 8.69
CA ASP A 328 -4.21 2.76 9.36
C ASP A 328 -4.53 2.77 10.87
N PRO A 329 -3.51 2.73 11.75
CA PRO A 329 -3.72 2.74 13.19
C PRO A 329 -4.52 3.94 13.70
N GLN A 330 -4.42 5.10 13.04
CA GLN A 330 -5.17 6.31 13.42
C GLN A 330 -6.67 6.12 13.24
N GLU A 331 -7.10 5.30 12.28
CA GLU A 331 -8.52 5.02 12.03
C GLU A 331 -9.10 4.14 13.13
N LEU A 332 -8.36 3.11 13.56
CA LEU A 332 -8.79 2.26 14.67
C LEU A 332 -8.87 3.06 15.98
N GLN A 333 -7.92 3.96 16.21
CA GLN A 333 -7.96 4.89 17.33
C GLN A 333 -9.16 5.84 17.24
N LEU A 334 -9.44 6.42 16.06
CA LEU A 334 -10.62 7.25 15.83
C LEU A 334 -11.91 6.48 16.13
N CYS A 335 -12.05 5.26 15.61
CA CYS A 335 -13.23 4.42 15.85
C CYS A 335 -13.44 4.20 17.35
N ALA A 336 -12.39 3.83 18.08
CA ALA A 336 -12.45 3.68 19.53
C ALA A 336 -12.86 4.97 20.25
N GLN A 337 -12.30 6.12 19.84
CA GLN A 337 -12.60 7.43 20.42
C GLN A 337 -14.05 7.88 20.16
N LEU A 338 -14.56 7.69 18.94
CA LEU A 338 -15.98 7.97 18.59
C LEU A 338 -16.94 7.06 19.37
N LEU A 339 -16.46 5.88 19.75
CA LEU A 339 -17.16 4.91 20.56
C LEU A 339 -16.91 5.08 22.07
N GLN A 340 -16.34 6.16 22.60
CA GLN A 340 -16.22 6.32 24.07
C GLN A 340 -17.53 6.81 24.72
N PRO A 341 -18.19 6.05 25.61
CA PRO A 341 -19.56 6.32 26.04
C PRO A 341 -19.75 7.66 26.77
N ASP A 342 -18.75 8.06 27.56
CA ASP A 342 -18.67 9.30 28.34
C ASP A 342 -18.36 10.55 27.49
N ARG A 343 -17.95 10.35 26.24
CA ARG A 343 -17.59 11.45 25.35
C ARG A 343 -18.83 12.27 24.97
N SER A 344 -18.77 13.56 25.27
CA SER A 344 -19.82 14.53 24.92
C SER A 344 -19.97 14.69 23.40
N ARG A 345 -21.11 15.24 22.98
CA ARG A 345 -21.38 15.60 21.57
C ARG A 345 -20.27 16.46 20.96
N GLU A 346 -19.84 17.49 21.69
CA GLU A 346 -18.76 18.38 21.27
C GLU A 346 -17.40 17.65 21.18
N GLY A 347 -17.14 16.72 22.10
CA GLY A 347 -15.94 15.88 22.07
C GLY A 347 -15.87 14.95 20.86
N LEU A 348 -17.02 14.42 20.41
CA LEU A 348 -17.12 13.62 19.18
C LEU A 348 -16.83 14.47 17.95
N ILE A 349 -17.48 15.64 17.85
CA ILE A 349 -17.29 16.59 16.74
C ILE A 349 -15.83 17.03 16.65
N ARG A 350 -15.23 17.39 17.78
CA ARG A 350 -13.84 17.84 17.86
C ARG A 350 -12.88 16.78 17.32
N VAL A 351 -13.00 15.53 17.79
CA VAL A 351 -12.11 14.45 17.34
C VAL A 351 -12.29 14.06 15.89
N ALA A 352 -13.52 14.06 15.37
CA ALA A 352 -13.74 13.85 13.94
C ALA A 352 -13.10 14.96 13.10
N ARG A 353 -13.21 16.24 13.51
CA ARG A 353 -12.56 17.37 12.83
C ARG A 353 -11.04 17.32 12.92
N GLU A 354 -10.48 17.02 14.08
CA GLU A 354 -9.04 16.85 14.30
C GLU A 354 -8.49 15.76 13.36
N PHE A 355 -9.18 14.61 13.27
CA PHE A 355 -8.81 13.54 12.36
C PHE A 355 -8.90 13.96 10.88
N ILE A 356 -10.01 14.60 10.45
CA ILE A 356 -10.14 15.07 9.05
C ILE A 356 -9.04 16.08 8.72
N ALA A 357 -8.74 17.01 9.63
CA ALA A 357 -7.72 18.03 9.46
C ALA A 357 -6.29 17.46 9.42
N SER A 358 -6.04 16.33 10.10
CA SER A 358 -4.72 15.66 10.06
C SER A 358 -4.50 14.84 8.80
N ARG A 359 -5.52 14.62 7.96
CA ARG A 359 -5.39 13.92 6.69
C ARG A 359 -4.95 14.87 5.58
N THR A 360 -4.19 14.33 4.63
CA THR A 360 -3.86 15.04 3.39
C THR A 360 -5.13 15.31 2.58
N ASN A 361 -5.34 16.56 2.20
CA ASN A 361 -6.53 17.00 1.47
C ASN A 361 -6.36 16.98 -0.04
N ALA A 362 -5.12 16.93 -0.52
CA ALA A 362 -4.83 16.82 -1.94
C ALA A 362 -3.40 16.31 -2.15
N LEU A 363 -3.17 15.64 -3.26
CA LEU A 363 -1.84 15.18 -3.68
C LEU A 363 -1.60 15.58 -5.12
N ALA A 364 -0.34 15.78 -5.48
CA ALA A 364 0.08 15.94 -6.86
C ALA A 364 1.42 15.22 -7.09
N TRP A 365 1.64 14.79 -8.33
CA TRP A 365 2.89 14.18 -8.77
C TRP A 365 3.13 14.46 -10.24
N VAL A 366 4.41 14.43 -10.64
CA VAL A 366 4.80 14.53 -12.05
C VAL A 366 4.60 13.16 -12.69
N ASP A 367 3.79 13.13 -13.74
CA ASP A 367 3.54 11.92 -14.53
C ASP A 367 4.53 11.81 -15.70
N ASP A 368 4.73 12.91 -16.42
CA ASP A 368 5.56 12.95 -17.62
C ASP A 368 6.36 14.25 -17.68
N ASP A 369 7.68 14.16 -17.70
CA ASP A 369 8.59 15.32 -17.77
C ASP A 369 8.70 15.92 -19.19
N ALA A 370 8.22 15.21 -20.21
CA ALA A 370 8.30 15.63 -21.62
C ALA A 370 6.96 15.54 -22.36
N ALA A 371 5.84 15.73 -21.65
CA ALA A 371 4.50 15.51 -22.17
C ALA A 371 4.17 16.39 -23.38
N LEU A 372 4.63 17.65 -23.38
CA LEU A 372 4.46 18.59 -24.48
C LEU A 372 5.77 19.32 -24.77
N ILE A 373 6.05 19.50 -26.07
CA ILE A 373 7.00 20.51 -26.54
C ILE A 373 6.19 21.74 -26.84
N THR A 374 6.55 22.86 -26.24
CA THR A 374 6.25 24.13 -26.86
C THR A 374 7.50 24.59 -27.56
N ALA A 375 7.47 24.58 -28.90
CA ALA A 375 8.27 25.55 -29.63
C ALA A 375 7.81 26.94 -29.16
N ASP A 376 8.73 27.90 -29.11
CA ASP A 376 8.37 29.30 -28.86
C ASP A 376 7.11 29.62 -29.68
N PRO A 377 6.00 30.08 -29.07
CA PRO A 377 4.75 30.32 -29.77
C PRO A 377 4.87 31.38 -30.88
N SER A 378 5.99 32.10 -30.98
CA SER A 378 6.32 32.94 -32.15
C SER A 378 6.83 32.15 -33.37
N ALA A 379 7.14 30.86 -33.21
CA ALA A 379 7.74 29.96 -34.22
C ALA A 379 6.77 28.84 -34.66
N ILE A 380 5.51 29.17 -34.97
CA ILE A 380 4.47 28.23 -35.46
C ILE A 380 4.69 27.83 -36.94
N ASP A 381 5.93 27.50 -37.32
CA ASP A 381 6.22 26.79 -38.56
C ASP A 381 6.85 25.45 -38.16
N ASP A 382 6.27 24.33 -38.59
CA ASP A 382 6.79 22.97 -38.30
C ASP A 382 8.27 22.84 -38.71
N LYS A 383 8.72 23.64 -39.67
CA LYS A 383 10.13 23.75 -40.06
C LYS A 383 11.01 24.43 -39.01
N ALA A 384 10.48 25.39 -38.26
CA ALA A 384 11.22 26.07 -37.19
C ALA A 384 11.46 25.13 -36.01
N VAL A 385 10.48 24.28 -35.64
CA VAL A 385 10.64 23.28 -34.58
C VAL A 385 11.76 22.29 -34.89
N ALA A 386 11.89 21.88 -36.15
CA ALA A 386 12.96 21.00 -36.61
C ALA A 386 14.35 21.66 -36.59
N ALA A 387 14.43 23.00 -36.63
CA ALA A 387 15.67 23.77 -36.61
C ALA A 387 16.08 24.20 -35.19
N THR A 388 15.16 24.21 -34.22
CA THR A 388 15.46 24.55 -32.83
C THR A 388 16.33 23.48 -32.18
N SER A 389 17.43 23.89 -31.54
CA SER A 389 18.27 22.98 -30.77
C SER A 389 17.50 22.39 -29.58
N PRO A 390 17.65 21.10 -29.23
CA PRO A 390 17.01 20.50 -28.06
C PRO A 390 17.33 21.22 -26.75
N ALA A 391 18.50 21.88 -26.67
CA ALA A 391 18.91 22.68 -25.51
C ALA A 391 18.03 23.92 -25.30
N ASP A 392 17.40 24.43 -26.36
CA ASP A 392 16.53 25.59 -26.37
C ASP A 392 15.03 25.22 -26.37
N MET A 393 14.71 23.92 -26.47
CA MET A 393 13.33 23.44 -26.37
C MET A 393 12.82 23.54 -24.92
N HIS A 394 11.60 24.08 -24.78
CA HIS A 394 10.90 24.15 -23.51
C HIS A 394 9.99 22.94 -23.35
N PHE A 395 10.20 22.20 -22.25
CA PHE A 395 9.39 21.04 -21.92
C PHE A 395 8.31 21.43 -20.92
N LYS A 396 7.12 20.92 -21.20
CA LYS A 396 5.92 21.09 -20.40
C LYS A 396 5.64 19.78 -19.71
N ALA A 397 5.89 19.75 -18.40
CA ALA A 397 5.64 18.58 -17.57
C ALA A 397 4.13 18.40 -17.35
N ARG A 398 3.64 17.16 -17.49
CA ARG A 398 2.28 16.80 -17.10
C ARG A 398 2.26 16.43 -15.63
N VAL A 399 1.46 17.17 -14.86
CA VAL A 399 1.26 16.93 -13.43
C VAL A 399 -0.14 16.39 -13.22
N TRP A 400 -0.27 15.29 -12.49
CA TRP A 400 -1.55 14.82 -12.01
C TRP A 400 -1.79 15.39 -10.63
N ALA A 401 -3.05 15.71 -10.33
CA ALA A 401 -3.48 16.16 -9.02
C ALA A 401 -4.79 15.47 -8.62
N VAL A 402 -4.89 15.08 -7.36
CA VAL A 402 -6.08 14.48 -6.77
C VAL A 402 -6.59 15.32 -5.61
N ASN A 403 -7.86 15.70 -5.66
CA ASN A 403 -8.53 16.38 -4.56
C ASN A 403 -9.11 15.30 -3.65
N LEU A 404 -8.62 15.20 -2.42
CA LEU A 404 -9.15 14.25 -1.44
C LEU A 404 -10.18 14.90 -0.51
N SER A 405 -10.46 16.20 -0.70
CA SER A 405 -11.51 16.92 0.02
C SER A 405 -12.91 16.61 -0.52
N ALA A 406 -13.89 16.67 0.37
CA ALA A 406 -15.30 16.67 0.03
C ALA A 406 -15.74 18.00 -0.60
N THR A 407 -14.92 19.05 -0.51
CA THR A 407 -15.18 20.37 -1.09
C THR A 407 -14.36 20.59 -2.37
N PRO A 408 -14.93 21.21 -3.41
CA PRO A 408 -14.15 21.73 -4.52
C PRO A 408 -13.08 22.70 -4.02
N GLY A 409 -11.95 22.73 -4.71
CA GLY A 409 -10.85 23.64 -4.46
C GLY A 409 -10.40 24.31 -5.73
N LEU A 410 -9.30 25.05 -5.62
CA LEU A 410 -8.55 25.56 -6.76
C LEU A 410 -7.21 24.87 -6.82
N ALA A 411 -6.77 24.53 -8.03
CA ALA A 411 -5.45 24.00 -8.27
C ALA A 411 -4.65 24.98 -9.14
N SER A 412 -3.37 25.15 -8.82
CA SER A 412 -2.42 25.87 -9.66
C SER A 412 -1.04 25.29 -9.49
N LEU A 413 -0.21 25.48 -10.50
CA LEU A 413 1.21 25.24 -10.41
C LEU A 413 1.94 26.59 -10.38
N VAL A 414 2.80 26.76 -9.39
CA VAL A 414 3.51 28.01 -9.10
C VAL A 414 5.00 27.71 -9.06
N MET A 415 5.80 28.54 -9.73
CA MET A 415 7.26 28.46 -9.62
C MET A 415 7.69 29.05 -8.27
N PRO A 416 8.52 28.34 -7.47
CA PRO A 416 8.71 28.68 -6.07
C PRO A 416 9.18 30.11 -5.82
N TRP A 417 10.04 30.74 -6.64
CA TRP A 417 10.40 32.18 -6.51
C TRP A 417 10.92 32.78 -7.83
N GLY A 418 10.83 34.12 -7.97
CA GLY A 418 11.68 34.92 -8.87
C GLY A 418 11.21 35.13 -10.31
N ALA A 419 10.24 34.35 -10.80
CA ALA A 419 9.73 34.52 -12.15
C ALA A 419 8.67 35.65 -12.19
N SER A 420 8.84 36.63 -13.09
CA SER A 420 7.81 37.62 -13.43
C SER A 420 6.61 37.02 -14.16
N THR A 421 6.55 35.68 -14.26
CA THR A 421 5.46 34.95 -14.87
C THR A 421 4.19 35.14 -14.02
N PRO A 422 3.09 35.64 -14.59
CA PRO A 422 1.84 35.74 -13.86
C PRO A 422 1.46 34.36 -13.31
N PRO A 423 0.87 34.29 -12.10
CA PRO A 423 0.38 33.02 -11.57
C PRO A 423 -0.53 32.36 -12.61
N GLN A 424 -0.30 31.07 -12.88
CA GLN A 424 -1.14 30.33 -13.81
C GLN A 424 -2.62 30.44 -13.39
N GLU A 425 -3.49 30.41 -14.40
CA GLU A 425 -4.93 30.44 -14.20
C GLU A 425 -5.34 29.35 -13.20
N LEU A 426 -6.02 29.79 -12.14
CA LEU A 426 -6.52 28.89 -11.10
C LEU A 426 -7.57 27.98 -11.74
N GLN A 427 -7.29 26.68 -11.77
CA GLN A 427 -8.24 25.71 -12.28
C GLN A 427 -9.18 25.25 -11.17
N GLY A 428 -10.46 25.11 -11.52
CA GLY A 428 -11.43 24.42 -10.67
C GLY A 428 -10.97 22.99 -10.44
N PHE A 429 -11.01 22.56 -9.19
CA PHE A 429 -10.54 21.25 -8.76
C PHE A 429 -11.66 20.56 -7.98
N SER A 430 -12.49 19.77 -8.66
CA SER A 430 -13.71 19.23 -8.04
C SER A 430 -13.36 18.29 -6.88
N ALA A 431 -14.31 18.15 -5.94
CA ALA A 431 -14.16 17.25 -4.80
C ALA A 431 -14.01 15.79 -5.24
N LEU A 432 -13.00 15.08 -4.70
CA LEU A 432 -12.74 13.67 -5.01
C LEU A 432 -12.52 13.38 -6.49
N GLU A 433 -11.92 14.34 -7.20
CA GLU A 433 -11.57 14.23 -8.62
C GLU A 433 -10.05 14.07 -8.80
N LEU A 434 -9.69 13.25 -9.77
CA LEU A 434 -8.35 13.15 -10.31
C LEU A 434 -8.29 13.88 -11.64
N THR A 435 -7.43 14.88 -11.74
CA THR A 435 -7.28 15.72 -12.93
C THR A 435 -5.82 15.89 -13.32
N THR A 436 -5.59 16.29 -14.57
CA THR A 436 -4.27 16.73 -15.04
C THR A 436 -4.21 18.24 -14.99
N LEU A 437 -3.24 18.76 -14.24
CA LEU A 437 -2.96 20.20 -14.21
C LEU A 437 -2.29 20.62 -15.52
N PRO A 438 -2.57 21.86 -15.98
CA PRO A 438 -2.03 22.36 -17.23
C PRO A 438 -0.52 22.44 -17.09
N ALA A 439 0.17 22.01 -18.13
CA ALA A 439 1.62 21.95 -18.04
C ALA A 439 2.23 23.33 -17.81
N VAL A 440 3.20 23.41 -16.90
CA VAL A 440 3.91 24.65 -16.60
C VAL A 440 5.04 24.82 -17.58
N GLU A 441 5.11 26.00 -18.18
CA GLU A 441 6.27 26.41 -18.93
C GLU A 441 7.39 26.78 -17.98
N LEU A 442 8.47 26.00 -18.03
CA LEU A 442 9.62 26.21 -17.18
C LEU A 442 10.58 27.14 -17.93
N ASN A 443 10.58 28.41 -17.55
CA ASN A 443 11.58 29.34 -18.06
C ASN A 443 12.96 28.97 -17.46
N PRO A 444 13.97 28.65 -18.29
CA PRO A 444 15.29 28.30 -17.83
C PRO A 444 16.03 29.48 -17.18
N ALA A 445 15.67 30.72 -17.48
CA ALA A 445 16.31 31.91 -16.90
C ALA A 445 15.95 32.13 -15.42
N ASP A 446 14.84 31.58 -14.93
CA ASP A 446 14.25 31.91 -13.63
C ASP A 446 14.73 31.02 -12.46
N ALA A 447 15.81 30.23 -12.63
CA ALA A 447 16.35 29.37 -11.57
C ALA A 447 17.55 30.05 -10.86
N PRO A 448 17.50 30.31 -9.54
CA PRO A 448 18.68 30.74 -8.82
C PRO A 448 19.74 29.62 -8.82
N ILE A 449 20.92 29.95 -9.35
CA ILE A 449 22.10 29.08 -9.50
C ILE A 449 22.76 28.86 -8.14
N ASN A 450 22.10 28.16 -7.21
CA ASN A 450 22.66 27.95 -5.87
C ASN A 450 22.84 26.49 -5.43
N ASP A 451 22.76 25.52 -6.34
CA ASP A 451 23.19 24.14 -6.03
C ASP A 451 24.15 23.60 -7.09
N ALA A 452 25.45 23.80 -6.83
CA ALA A 452 26.56 23.16 -7.53
C ALA A 452 26.68 21.65 -7.21
N LEU A 453 25.67 21.04 -6.59
CA LEU A 453 25.56 19.62 -6.35
C LEU A 453 24.26 19.11 -7.00
N LYS A 454 24.39 18.27 -8.05
CA LYS A 454 23.31 17.51 -8.72
C LYS A 454 22.56 18.19 -9.90
N GLY A 455 23.29 18.73 -10.87
CA GLY A 455 22.85 18.88 -12.26
C GLY A 455 21.80 19.98 -12.54
N ALA A 456 22.19 21.00 -13.31
CA ALA A 456 21.45 22.23 -13.61
C ALA A 456 20.14 22.09 -14.43
N THR A 457 19.45 20.96 -14.36
CA THR A 457 18.31 20.62 -15.23
C THR A 457 17.00 20.34 -14.48
N ALA A 458 17.05 20.12 -13.16
CA ALA A 458 15.86 19.94 -12.35
C ALA A 458 15.16 21.28 -12.03
N ALA A 459 13.84 21.29 -12.10
CA ALA A 459 12.96 22.36 -11.65
C ALA A 459 12.23 21.94 -10.38
N GLN A 460 12.04 22.87 -9.46
CA GLN A 460 10.99 22.74 -8.45
C GLN A 460 9.76 23.50 -8.92
N VAL A 461 8.59 22.87 -8.84
CA VAL A 461 7.28 23.46 -9.13
C VAL A 461 6.41 23.23 -7.90
N ALA A 462 5.84 24.27 -7.32
CA ALA A 462 4.88 24.15 -6.23
C ALA A 462 3.48 23.90 -6.80
N ALA A 463 2.92 22.72 -6.57
CA ALA A 463 1.51 22.45 -6.83
C ALA A 463 0.69 22.91 -5.62
N ARG A 464 -0.07 23.99 -5.79
CA ARG A 464 -1.02 24.51 -4.80
C ARG A 464 -2.40 23.94 -5.08
N LEU A 465 -2.92 23.18 -4.13
CA LEU A 465 -4.17 22.44 -4.19
C LEU A 465 -5.04 22.86 -2.99
N GLY A 466 -5.89 23.85 -3.20
CA GLY A 466 -6.60 24.53 -2.12
C GLY A 466 -5.63 25.17 -1.14
N SER A 467 -5.70 24.78 0.13
CA SER A 467 -4.78 25.23 1.19
C SER A 467 -3.47 24.44 1.27
N THR A 468 -3.37 23.33 0.53
CA THR A 468 -2.18 22.47 0.54
C THR A 468 -1.21 22.91 -0.56
N SER A 469 0.09 22.85 -0.30
CA SER A 469 1.12 23.06 -1.30
C SER A 469 2.11 21.91 -1.25
N THR A 470 2.39 21.28 -2.37
CA THR A 470 3.45 20.26 -2.48
C THR A 470 4.51 20.71 -3.49
N THR A 471 5.78 20.44 -3.21
CA THR A 471 6.88 20.78 -4.11
C THR A 471 7.20 19.57 -4.98
N LEU A 472 7.04 19.73 -6.28
CA LEU A 472 7.29 18.73 -7.29
C LEU A 472 8.65 18.98 -7.94
N THR A 473 9.43 17.93 -8.15
CA THR A 473 10.67 18.02 -8.93
C THR A 473 10.39 17.55 -10.35
N THR A 474 10.64 18.40 -11.35
CA THR A 474 10.51 18.09 -12.79
C THR A 474 11.77 18.51 -13.54
N ILE A 475 11.78 18.40 -14.87
CA ILE A 475 12.94 18.70 -15.72
C ILE A 475 12.59 19.89 -16.61
N LYS A 476 13.46 20.91 -16.61
CA LYS A 476 13.25 22.14 -17.39
C LYS A 476 13.64 21.98 -18.86
N ARG A 477 14.65 21.16 -19.13
CA ARG A 477 15.35 21.03 -20.41
C ARG A 477 15.76 19.59 -20.66
N ALA A 478 15.93 19.23 -21.93
CA ALA A 478 16.47 17.93 -22.29
C ALA A 478 17.82 17.69 -21.59
N LEU A 479 18.01 16.50 -21.02
CA LEU A 479 19.26 16.16 -20.35
C LEU A 479 20.33 15.85 -21.40
N PRO A 480 21.51 16.49 -21.35
CA PRO A 480 22.53 16.25 -22.36
C PRO A 480 23.11 14.84 -22.22
N VAL A 481 23.12 14.11 -23.33
CA VAL A 481 23.83 12.83 -23.47
C VAL A 481 25.25 13.13 -23.92
N ARG A 482 26.23 12.98 -23.03
CA ARG A 482 27.64 13.27 -23.30
C ARG A 482 28.45 11.98 -23.44
N PRO A 483 29.59 11.96 -24.14
CA PRO A 483 30.51 10.83 -24.07
C PRO A 483 30.91 10.50 -22.62
N PRO A 484 30.96 9.20 -22.23
CA PRO A 484 30.75 8.00 -23.04
C PRO A 484 29.28 7.55 -23.20
N GLY A 485 28.32 8.25 -22.59
CA GLY A 485 26.91 7.91 -22.65
C GLY A 485 26.06 8.64 -21.60
N PHE A 486 24.81 8.21 -21.45
CA PHE A 486 23.90 8.67 -20.41
C PHE A 486 23.53 7.51 -19.49
N ASP A 487 23.81 7.67 -18.20
CA ASP A 487 23.44 6.70 -17.17
C ASP A 487 21.97 6.84 -16.79
N ILE A 488 21.24 5.75 -16.90
CA ILE A 488 19.86 5.63 -16.42
C ILE A 488 19.93 5.00 -15.02
N PRO A 489 19.51 5.73 -13.97
CA PRO A 489 19.53 5.22 -12.60
C PRO A 489 18.61 4.00 -12.45
N GLN A 490 18.63 3.41 -11.26
CA GLN A 490 17.75 2.31 -10.92
C GLN A 490 16.29 2.69 -11.17
N LEU A 491 15.56 1.81 -11.87
CA LEU A 491 14.11 1.96 -12.09
C LEU A 491 13.38 2.00 -10.74
N ALA A 492 12.45 2.95 -10.57
CA ALA A 492 11.64 3.10 -9.38
C ALA A 492 10.47 2.10 -9.38
N ALA A 493 10.06 1.60 -8.23
CA ALA A 493 8.85 0.79 -8.15
C ALA A 493 7.61 1.62 -8.50
N ASP A 494 6.52 0.96 -8.92
CA ASP A 494 5.22 1.61 -9.04
C ASP A 494 4.81 2.28 -7.71
N TRP A 495 4.01 3.34 -7.81
CA TRP A 495 3.41 3.97 -6.65
C TRP A 495 2.54 2.97 -5.89
N SER A 496 2.84 2.78 -4.62
CA SER A 496 1.88 2.34 -3.61
C SER A 496 1.10 3.56 -3.11
N LEU A 497 -0.10 3.36 -2.59
CA LEU A 497 -0.87 4.48 -2.02
C LEU A 497 -0.12 5.14 -0.84
N ALA A 498 0.65 4.34 -0.09
CA ALA A 498 1.48 4.84 1.00
C ALA A 498 2.66 5.70 0.50
N SER A 499 3.39 5.27 -0.54
CA SER A 499 4.47 6.08 -1.13
C SER A 499 3.94 7.33 -1.81
N LEU A 500 2.81 7.22 -2.52
CA LEU A 500 2.17 8.36 -3.14
C LEU A 500 1.73 9.41 -2.11
N SER A 501 1.15 8.96 -0.99
CA SER A 501 0.75 9.86 0.11
C SER A 501 1.93 10.55 0.78
N ARG A 502 3.11 9.90 0.80
CA ARG A 502 4.37 10.50 1.26
C ARG A 502 5.04 11.39 0.21
N GLY A 503 4.61 11.33 -1.06
CA GLY A 503 5.25 12.03 -2.17
C GLY A 503 6.65 11.52 -2.55
N SER A 504 7.02 10.32 -2.09
CA SER A 504 8.33 9.71 -2.38
C SER A 504 8.14 8.27 -2.81
N PRO A 505 8.59 7.85 -4.01
CA PRO A 505 8.43 6.49 -4.47
C PRO A 505 9.11 5.52 -3.52
N ASP A 506 8.52 4.34 -3.38
CA ASP A 506 9.22 3.24 -2.73
C ASP A 506 10.43 2.86 -3.60
N LEU A 507 11.61 2.79 -3.00
CA LEU A 507 12.73 2.13 -3.64
C LEU A 507 12.37 0.64 -3.79
N PRO A 508 12.86 -0.06 -4.83
CA PRO A 508 12.74 -1.50 -4.89
C PRO A 508 13.33 -2.09 -3.61
N GLN A 509 12.47 -2.56 -2.70
CA GLN A 509 12.92 -3.15 -1.45
C GLN A 509 13.49 -4.54 -1.73
N PRO A 510 14.48 -4.99 -0.95
CA PRO A 510 14.84 -6.40 -0.92
C PRO A 510 13.58 -7.21 -0.62
N ASP A 511 13.39 -8.29 -1.37
CA ASP A 511 12.23 -9.13 -1.19
C ASP A 511 12.29 -9.82 0.17
N ASP A 512 11.23 -9.61 0.95
CA ASP A 512 10.88 -10.42 2.12
C ASP A 512 10.04 -11.65 1.71
N ASP A 513 9.92 -11.93 0.40
CA ASP A 513 9.19 -13.08 -0.12
C ASP A 513 10.02 -14.36 0.07
N PRO A 514 9.58 -15.32 0.92
CA PRO A 514 10.31 -16.55 1.18
C PRO A 514 10.34 -17.53 0.00
N SER A 515 9.51 -17.31 -1.04
CA SER A 515 9.57 -18.09 -2.28
C SER A 515 10.73 -17.69 -3.19
N PHE A 516 11.35 -16.55 -2.92
CA PHE A 516 12.61 -16.14 -3.53
C PHE A 516 13.74 -16.21 -2.50
N PRO A 517 14.98 -16.54 -2.91
CA PRO A 517 16.10 -16.54 -2.00
C PRO A 517 16.22 -15.18 -1.30
N VAL A 518 16.40 -15.20 0.01
CA VAL A 518 16.50 -13.98 0.82
C VAL A 518 17.61 -13.08 0.28
N GLY A 519 17.30 -11.80 0.12
CA GLY A 519 18.22 -10.81 -0.46
C GLY A 519 18.19 -10.72 -1.99
N THR A 520 17.21 -11.34 -2.65
CA THR A 520 16.97 -11.09 -4.07
C THR A 520 16.26 -9.76 -4.27
N THR A 521 17.03 -8.72 -4.55
CA THR A 521 16.51 -7.47 -5.12
C THR A 521 16.49 -7.57 -6.65
N TYR A 522 15.30 -7.48 -7.24
CA TYR A 522 15.14 -7.24 -8.67
C TYR A 522 15.40 -5.76 -8.95
N THR A 523 16.57 -5.48 -9.53
CA THR A 523 16.97 -4.10 -9.88
C THR A 523 17.31 -4.03 -11.35
N THR A 524 16.98 -2.90 -11.97
CA THR A 524 17.35 -2.63 -13.35
C THR A 524 18.04 -1.30 -13.44
N THR A 525 19.19 -1.29 -14.12
CA THR A 525 19.93 -0.09 -14.50
C THR A 525 20.18 -0.15 -15.99
N ALA A 526 20.38 0.99 -16.62
CA ALA A 526 20.68 1.05 -18.04
C ALA A 526 21.66 2.17 -18.35
N ARG A 527 22.30 2.10 -19.51
CA ARG A 527 23.18 3.14 -20.04
C ARG A 527 22.93 3.28 -21.52
N LEU A 528 22.66 4.50 -21.97
CA LEU A 528 22.57 4.85 -23.37
C LEU A 528 23.95 5.28 -23.87
N PHE A 529 24.41 4.77 -25.01
CA PHE A 529 25.66 5.20 -25.64
C PHE A 529 25.52 5.22 -27.16
N PHE A 530 26.46 5.89 -27.82
CA PHE A 530 26.56 5.94 -29.27
C PHE A 530 27.71 5.05 -29.71
N ASP A 531 27.42 3.98 -30.45
CA ASP A 531 28.43 3.08 -30.99
C ASP A 531 28.83 3.53 -32.40
N ASP A 532 29.98 4.18 -32.52
CA ASP A 532 30.58 4.60 -33.80
C ASP A 532 31.34 3.46 -34.51
N SER A 533 31.58 2.34 -33.82
CA SER A 533 32.37 1.21 -34.33
C SER A 533 31.54 0.16 -35.09
N ALA A 534 30.21 0.24 -35.01
CA ALA A 534 29.32 -0.68 -35.70
C ALA A 534 29.55 -0.62 -37.21
N VAL A 535 30.18 -1.67 -37.76
CA VAL A 535 30.41 -1.85 -39.20
C VAL A 535 29.06 -1.78 -39.92
N ASN A 536 28.81 -0.69 -40.63
CA ASN A 536 27.58 -0.53 -41.39
C ASN A 536 27.59 -1.50 -42.57
N LEU A 537 26.77 -2.54 -42.50
CA LEU A 537 26.51 -3.43 -43.64
C LEU A 537 25.70 -2.73 -44.74
N ASP A 538 25.11 -1.57 -44.44
CA ASP A 538 24.40 -0.70 -45.38
C ASP A 538 25.14 0.64 -45.50
N PRO A 539 25.78 0.94 -46.64
CA PRO A 539 26.51 2.19 -46.86
C PRO A 539 25.61 3.43 -46.94
N THR A 540 24.29 3.26 -46.98
CA THR A 540 23.31 4.38 -46.98
C THR A 540 22.87 4.79 -45.58
N GLN A 541 23.14 3.98 -44.54
CA GLN A 541 22.88 4.37 -43.15
C GLN A 541 24.03 5.24 -42.63
N SER A 542 23.68 6.29 -41.87
CA SER A 542 24.66 7.13 -41.17
C SER A 542 25.59 6.26 -40.31
N LYS A 543 26.88 6.62 -40.27
CA LYS A 543 27.85 6.01 -39.36
C LYS A 543 27.39 6.21 -37.91
N GLY A 544 27.40 5.12 -37.15
CA GLY A 544 27.07 5.08 -35.73
C GLY A 544 25.60 4.78 -35.39
N LYS A 545 25.38 4.04 -34.29
CA LYS A 545 24.05 3.64 -33.82
C LYS A 545 23.90 3.90 -32.32
N TRP A 546 22.78 4.54 -31.95
CA TRP A 546 22.37 4.62 -30.56
C TRP A 546 22.03 3.23 -30.04
N THR A 547 22.66 2.86 -28.93
CA THR A 547 22.49 1.54 -28.34
C THR A 547 22.26 1.70 -26.84
N LEU A 548 21.30 0.94 -26.33
CA LEU A 548 20.93 0.91 -24.92
C LEU A 548 21.49 -0.36 -24.29
N PHE A 549 22.40 -0.21 -23.33
CA PHE A 549 22.85 -1.29 -22.47
C PHE A 549 21.89 -1.39 -21.29
N ILE A 550 21.41 -2.59 -21.00
CA ILE A 550 20.54 -2.86 -19.85
C ILE A 550 21.16 -3.96 -19.01
N GLN A 551 21.17 -3.76 -17.70
CA GLN A 551 21.52 -4.77 -16.71
C GLN A 551 20.34 -4.99 -15.77
N CYS A 552 19.86 -6.23 -15.75
CA CYS A 552 18.78 -6.68 -14.89
C CYS A 552 19.32 -7.69 -13.89
N ARG A 553 19.33 -7.32 -12.62
CA ARG A 553 19.53 -8.27 -11.53
C ARG A 553 18.23 -9.07 -11.37
N GLN A 554 18.37 -10.38 -11.22
CA GLN A 554 17.27 -11.31 -10.97
C GLN A 554 17.52 -12.06 -9.66
N GLY A 555 16.48 -12.72 -9.15
CA GLY A 555 16.65 -13.64 -8.04
C GLY A 555 17.53 -14.83 -8.42
N ALA A 556 18.11 -15.54 -7.44
CA ALA A 556 18.83 -16.77 -7.76
C ALA A 556 17.85 -17.79 -8.33
N GLY A 557 18.13 -18.33 -9.52
CA GLY A 557 17.24 -19.26 -10.21
C GLY A 557 17.50 -19.30 -11.72
N GLU A 558 16.76 -20.17 -12.42
CA GLU A 558 16.76 -20.21 -13.87
C GLU A 558 16.15 -18.93 -14.47
N LEU A 559 16.59 -18.57 -15.69
CA LEU A 559 16.05 -17.42 -16.43
C LEU A 559 14.54 -17.58 -16.64
N ASN A 560 13.75 -16.79 -15.92
CA ASN A 560 12.30 -16.84 -16.02
C ASN A 560 11.82 -16.05 -17.24
N THR A 561 11.00 -16.69 -18.07
CA THR A 561 10.46 -16.09 -19.31
C THR A 561 9.46 -14.97 -19.10
N ASP A 562 8.94 -14.81 -17.88
CA ASP A 562 7.98 -13.76 -17.53
C ASP A 562 8.66 -12.42 -17.21
N ASP A 563 9.97 -12.40 -16.98
CA ASP A 563 10.74 -11.15 -16.90
C ASP A 563 10.75 -10.47 -18.27
N ARG A 564 10.44 -9.18 -18.31
CA ARG A 564 10.42 -8.38 -19.53
C ARG A 564 10.81 -6.94 -19.25
N VAL A 565 11.59 -6.39 -20.16
CA VAL A 565 11.91 -4.96 -20.20
C VAL A 565 11.26 -4.35 -21.42
N THR A 566 10.46 -3.31 -21.24
CA THR A 566 9.84 -2.56 -22.33
C THR A 566 10.40 -1.15 -22.39
N ILE A 567 10.93 -0.79 -23.55
CA ILE A 567 11.54 0.51 -23.85
C ILE A 567 10.55 1.28 -24.72
N HIS A 568 10.20 2.48 -24.29
CA HIS A 568 9.31 3.36 -25.02
C HIS A 568 10.10 4.52 -25.59
N LEU A 569 9.95 4.77 -26.90
CA LEU A 569 10.65 5.83 -27.62
C LEU A 569 9.66 6.79 -28.25
N GLY A 570 9.96 8.09 -28.21
CA GLY A 570 9.09 9.15 -28.74
C GLY A 570 8.09 9.70 -27.71
N PRO A 571 7.17 10.59 -28.14
CA PRO A 571 6.17 11.21 -27.27
C PRO A 571 5.23 10.18 -26.63
N ALA A 572 4.82 10.42 -25.38
CA ALA A 572 3.83 9.56 -24.72
C ALA A 572 2.53 9.51 -25.52
N PHE A 573 1.91 8.32 -25.60
CA PHE A 573 0.70 8.03 -26.41
C PHE A 573 0.87 8.16 -27.93
N ALA A 574 2.06 8.50 -28.41
CA ALA A 574 2.43 8.50 -29.83
C ALA A 574 3.82 7.88 -29.98
N ASP A 575 4.03 6.71 -29.34
CA ASP A 575 5.30 5.99 -29.33
C ASP A 575 5.78 5.78 -30.78
N LEU A 576 6.99 6.25 -31.06
CA LEU A 576 7.70 5.98 -32.31
C LEU A 576 8.08 4.51 -32.40
N ALA A 577 8.47 3.93 -31.26
CA ALA A 577 8.73 2.50 -31.11
C ALA A 577 8.47 2.06 -29.66
N THR A 578 8.03 0.81 -29.50
CA THR A 578 7.85 0.17 -28.20
C THR A 578 8.52 -1.18 -28.22
N LEU A 579 9.77 -1.24 -27.74
CA LEU A 579 10.62 -2.43 -27.85
C LEU A 579 10.50 -3.26 -26.56
N THR A 580 10.11 -4.53 -26.67
CA THR A 580 10.04 -5.45 -25.53
C THR A 580 11.14 -6.50 -25.64
N LEU A 581 11.96 -6.61 -24.60
CA LEU A 581 13.08 -7.54 -24.48
C LEU A 581 12.81 -8.57 -23.37
N THR A 582 13.09 -9.83 -23.66
CA THR A 582 13.08 -10.93 -22.69
C THR A 582 14.51 -11.35 -22.30
N PRO A 583 14.71 -12.06 -21.16
CA PRO A 583 16.02 -12.58 -20.77
C PRO A 583 16.64 -13.55 -21.80
N ARG A 584 15.82 -14.15 -22.67
CA ARG A 584 16.26 -14.99 -23.79
C ARG A 584 16.82 -14.19 -24.97
N GLY A 585 16.78 -12.86 -24.87
CA GLY A 585 17.24 -11.97 -25.92
C GLY A 585 16.27 -11.75 -27.07
N ILE A 586 15.03 -12.22 -26.93
CA ILE A 586 13.99 -11.94 -27.92
C ILE A 586 13.57 -10.48 -27.76
N LEU A 587 13.88 -9.65 -28.77
CA LEU A 587 13.37 -8.29 -28.90
C LEU A 587 12.13 -8.31 -29.81
N THR A 588 11.06 -7.63 -29.42
CA THR A 588 9.85 -7.46 -30.23
C THR A 588 9.45 -5.99 -30.24
N ASP A 589 9.21 -5.41 -31.42
CA ASP A 589 8.63 -4.07 -31.53
C ASP A 589 7.10 -4.15 -31.59
N LEU A 590 6.44 -3.70 -30.52
CA LEU A 590 4.98 -3.72 -30.40
C LEU A 590 4.32 -2.66 -31.28
N SER A 591 5.03 -1.58 -31.64
CA SER A 591 4.48 -0.51 -32.49
C SER A 591 4.28 -0.97 -33.94
N ALA A 592 5.09 -1.94 -34.39
CA ALA A 592 5.06 -2.49 -35.74
C ALA A 592 3.96 -3.56 -35.94
N GLN A 593 3.45 -4.16 -34.85
CA GLN A 593 2.45 -5.23 -34.91
C GLN A 593 1.11 -4.77 -35.52
N GLY A 594 0.72 -3.51 -35.31
CA GLY A 594 -0.45 -2.91 -35.96
C GLY A 594 -0.30 -2.74 -37.49
N ARG A 595 0.93 -2.84 -38.01
CA ARG A 595 1.26 -2.63 -39.44
C ARG A 595 1.59 -3.93 -40.17
N GLY A 596 1.38 -5.09 -39.54
CA GLY A 596 1.63 -6.41 -40.13
C GLY A 596 3.11 -6.76 -40.34
N SER A 597 4.04 -6.05 -39.66
CA SER A 597 5.46 -6.39 -39.74
C SER A 597 5.78 -7.59 -38.85
N PRO A 598 6.56 -8.58 -39.33
CA PRO A 598 6.95 -9.73 -38.52
C PRO A 598 7.84 -9.31 -37.33
N PRO A 599 7.80 -10.02 -36.19
CA PRO A 599 8.68 -9.74 -35.06
C PRO A 599 10.15 -9.86 -35.48
N MET A 600 10.93 -8.82 -35.19
CA MET A 600 12.36 -8.78 -35.52
C MET A 600 13.15 -9.51 -34.44
N THR A 601 13.55 -10.76 -34.67
CA THR A 601 14.48 -11.44 -33.77
C THR A 601 15.86 -10.78 -33.91
N LEU A 602 16.27 -10.04 -32.89
CA LEU A 602 17.66 -9.56 -32.80
C LEU A 602 18.59 -10.72 -32.46
N ASN A 603 19.54 -11.01 -33.35
CA ASN A 603 20.65 -11.93 -33.09
C ASN A 603 21.77 -11.30 -32.23
N THR A 604 21.55 -10.11 -31.68
CA THR A 604 22.56 -9.30 -30.94
C THR A 604 22.50 -9.46 -29.42
N VAL A 605 21.82 -10.49 -28.92
CA VAL A 605 22.03 -10.91 -27.54
C VAL A 605 23.26 -11.80 -27.51
N LEU A 606 24.24 -11.36 -26.71
CA LEU A 606 25.46 -12.07 -26.35
C LEU A 606 25.27 -13.57 -26.45
N THR A 607 26.08 -14.21 -27.30
CA THR A 607 25.98 -15.63 -27.61
C THR A 607 26.04 -16.47 -26.32
N PRO A 608 25.55 -17.72 -26.30
CA PRO A 608 25.70 -18.60 -25.14
C PRO A 608 27.14 -18.71 -24.58
N ALA A 609 28.17 -18.43 -25.39
CA ALA A 609 29.57 -18.35 -24.96
C ALA A 609 29.89 -17.06 -24.17
N ASP A 610 29.21 -15.95 -24.46
CA ASP A 610 29.28 -14.70 -23.70
C ASP A 610 28.38 -14.75 -22.44
N GLN A 611 27.31 -15.54 -22.46
CA GLN A 611 26.48 -15.86 -21.28
C GLN A 611 27.25 -16.65 -20.21
N ALA A 612 28.31 -17.38 -20.56
CA ALA A 612 29.15 -18.10 -19.59
C ALA A 612 29.90 -17.18 -18.59
N ARG A 613 29.89 -15.86 -18.80
CA ARG A 613 30.38 -14.84 -17.84
C ARG A 613 29.28 -14.17 -17.02
N GLN A 614 28.01 -14.47 -17.28
CA GLN A 614 26.89 -13.93 -16.53
C GLN A 614 26.79 -14.64 -15.18
N SER A 615 26.81 -13.88 -14.09
CA SER A 615 26.42 -14.42 -12.78
C SER A 615 24.99 -14.94 -12.90
N PRO A 616 24.65 -16.12 -12.35
CA PRO A 616 23.29 -16.68 -12.41
C PRO A 616 22.20 -15.74 -11.86
N ALA A 617 22.59 -14.69 -11.12
CA ALA A 617 21.72 -13.67 -10.57
C ALA A 617 21.54 -12.40 -11.43
N GLN A 618 22.04 -12.35 -12.67
CA GLN A 618 21.84 -11.18 -13.54
C GLN A 618 21.90 -11.53 -15.04
N TRP A 619 21.15 -10.77 -15.84
CA TRP A 619 21.26 -10.80 -17.30
C TRP A 619 21.49 -9.39 -17.85
N THR A 620 22.16 -9.30 -18.99
CA THR A 620 22.50 -8.03 -19.65
C THR A 620 22.19 -8.08 -21.14
N ALA A 621 21.85 -6.94 -21.74
CA ALA A 621 21.62 -6.84 -23.18
C ALA A 621 22.12 -5.52 -23.76
N TRP A 622 22.51 -5.55 -25.03
CA TRP A 622 22.89 -4.40 -25.85
C TRP A 622 21.85 -4.24 -26.96
N ILE A 623 21.05 -3.18 -26.90
CA ILE A 623 19.84 -3.04 -27.71
C ILE A 623 20.04 -1.89 -28.69
N PRO A 624 20.26 -2.16 -29.99
CA PRO A 624 20.32 -1.09 -30.99
C PRO A 624 18.94 -0.43 -31.08
N LEU A 625 18.92 0.90 -30.93
CA LEU A 625 17.70 1.67 -31.06
C LEU A 625 17.42 1.95 -32.56
N PRO A 626 16.15 2.02 -32.98
CA PRO A 626 15.81 2.35 -34.36
C PRO A 626 16.37 3.73 -34.72
N SER A 627 16.70 3.95 -35.99
CA SER A 627 17.25 5.24 -36.46
C SER A 627 16.33 6.42 -36.18
N GLY A 628 15.01 6.20 -36.12
CA GLY A 628 14.01 7.19 -35.73
C GLY A 628 13.86 7.41 -34.21
N ALA A 629 14.65 6.76 -33.36
CA ALA A 629 14.63 6.98 -31.91
C ALA A 629 15.08 8.39 -31.52
N VAL A 630 15.90 9.01 -32.38
CA VAL A 630 16.33 10.40 -32.26
C VAL A 630 15.55 11.21 -33.29
N GLU A 631 14.82 12.21 -32.80
CA GLU A 631 14.09 13.17 -33.63
C GLU A 631 15.07 14.00 -34.46
N SER A 632 14.59 14.62 -35.54
CA SER A 632 15.44 15.42 -36.43
C SER A 632 16.18 16.56 -35.73
N SER A 633 15.65 17.04 -34.60
CA SER A 633 16.29 18.05 -33.75
C SER A 633 17.49 17.51 -32.94
N GLY A 634 17.68 16.19 -32.85
CA GLY A 634 18.64 15.58 -31.91
C GLY A 634 18.03 15.26 -30.54
N LEU A 635 16.72 15.40 -30.39
CA LEU A 635 16.01 15.02 -29.16
C LEU A 635 15.64 13.53 -29.16
N MET A 636 15.93 12.83 -28.06
CA MET A 636 15.42 11.48 -27.79
C MET A 636 14.48 11.53 -26.60
N ARG A 637 13.27 10.99 -26.75
CA ARG A 637 12.36 10.74 -25.63
C ARG A 637 12.39 9.28 -25.28
N ILE A 638 12.75 8.95 -24.04
CA ILE A 638 12.88 7.56 -23.61
C ILE A 638 12.19 7.31 -22.27
N ALA A 639 11.63 6.12 -22.15
CA ALA A 639 11.23 5.54 -20.88
C ALA A 639 11.50 4.04 -20.88
N ILE A 640 11.68 3.48 -19.69
CA ILE A 640 11.93 2.05 -19.53
C ILE A 640 11.00 1.54 -18.44
N THR A 641 10.31 0.44 -18.72
CA THR A 641 9.61 -0.35 -17.70
C THR A 641 10.24 -1.72 -17.64
N ARG A 642 10.25 -2.33 -16.45
CA ARG A 642 10.47 -3.76 -16.27
C ARG A 642 9.30 -4.35 -15.55
N THR A 643 8.74 -5.44 -16.05
CA THR A 643 7.90 -6.35 -15.27
C THR A 643 8.76 -7.56 -14.95
N ASP A 644 9.04 -7.80 -13.68
CA ASP A 644 9.83 -8.96 -13.27
C ASP A 644 8.98 -10.26 -13.25
N PRO A 645 9.58 -11.43 -12.98
CA PRO A 645 8.86 -12.69 -12.91
C PRO A 645 7.69 -12.75 -11.92
N ARG A 646 7.66 -11.84 -10.93
CA ARG A 646 6.62 -11.75 -9.91
C ARG A 646 5.44 -10.90 -10.38
N GLY A 647 5.58 -10.28 -11.55
CA GLY A 647 4.62 -9.31 -12.06
C GLY A 647 4.73 -7.94 -11.39
N VAL A 648 5.83 -7.66 -10.68
CA VAL A 648 6.09 -6.34 -10.10
C VAL A 648 6.68 -5.46 -11.18
N ARG A 649 6.11 -4.26 -11.33
CA ARG A 649 6.56 -3.27 -12.31
C ARG A 649 7.48 -2.25 -11.65
N SER A 650 8.58 -1.96 -12.33
CA SER A 650 9.45 -0.82 -12.05
C SER A 650 9.63 0.02 -13.31
N THR A 651 9.87 1.32 -13.15
CA THR A 651 9.80 2.29 -14.23
C THR A 651 10.83 3.40 -14.10
N PHE A 652 11.28 3.91 -15.23
CA PHE A 652 12.04 5.14 -15.41
C PHE A 652 11.39 6.02 -16.51
N PRO A 653 11.33 7.36 -16.36
CA PRO A 653 11.93 8.18 -15.31
C PRO A 653 11.10 8.32 -14.04
N ARG A 654 9.80 8.06 -14.11
CA ARG A 654 8.87 8.23 -12.99
C ARG A 654 8.20 6.91 -12.62
N PRO A 655 7.93 6.67 -11.32
CA PRO A 655 7.04 5.60 -10.87
C PRO A 655 5.66 5.70 -11.54
N MET A 656 5.06 4.57 -11.88
CA MET A 656 3.72 4.52 -12.46
C MET A 656 2.67 4.15 -11.42
N LEU A 657 1.44 4.56 -11.67
CA LEU A 657 0.25 4.07 -10.97
C LEU A 657 -0.20 2.74 -11.60
N PRO A 658 -0.90 1.88 -10.85
CA PRO A 658 -1.30 0.55 -11.32
C PRO A 658 -2.08 0.52 -12.65
N TRP A 659 -2.92 1.53 -12.90
CA TRP A 659 -3.73 1.65 -14.13
C TRP A 659 -3.00 2.24 -15.32
N GLN A 660 -1.88 2.94 -15.10
CA GLN A 660 -1.15 3.54 -16.19
C GLN A 660 -0.58 2.45 -17.09
N ILE A 661 -0.76 2.61 -18.40
CA ILE A 661 -0.32 1.65 -19.42
C ILE A 661 1.07 2.03 -19.93
N GLN A 662 1.35 3.33 -20.05
CA GLN A 662 2.63 3.86 -20.52
C GLN A 662 3.27 4.75 -19.45
N PRO A 663 4.59 4.69 -19.29
CA PRO A 663 5.31 5.58 -18.38
C PRO A 663 5.37 7.01 -18.95
N GLY A 664 5.73 8.00 -18.13
CA GLY A 664 6.18 9.30 -18.63
C GLY A 664 7.49 9.18 -19.41
N ARG A 665 7.91 10.23 -20.13
CA ARG A 665 9.16 10.23 -20.92
C ARG A 665 10.18 11.19 -20.32
N LEU A 666 11.45 10.80 -20.46
CA LEU A 666 12.57 11.68 -20.20
C LEU A 666 13.06 12.27 -21.53
N PRO A 667 13.21 13.61 -21.66
CA PRO A 667 13.83 14.20 -22.84
C PRO A 667 15.35 14.19 -22.69
N LEU A 668 16.04 13.68 -23.70
CA LEU A 668 17.50 13.57 -23.79
C LEU A 668 18.02 14.31 -25.03
N ASP A 669 18.97 15.22 -24.83
CA ASP A 669 19.63 15.94 -25.93
C ASP A 669 20.87 15.15 -26.40
N THR A 670 20.82 14.67 -27.63
CA THR A 670 21.89 13.86 -28.24
C THR A 670 22.86 14.67 -29.10
N SER A 671 22.63 15.98 -29.26
CA SER A 671 23.38 16.85 -30.18
C SER A 671 24.87 16.95 -29.85
N ALA A 672 25.26 16.78 -28.58
CA ALA A 672 26.65 16.82 -28.15
C ALA A 672 27.54 15.76 -28.84
N TRP A 673 26.96 14.64 -29.29
CA TRP A 673 27.68 13.61 -30.04
C TRP A 673 27.85 13.96 -31.52
N LEU A 674 26.92 14.76 -32.08
CA LEU A 674 27.02 15.25 -33.47
C LEU A 674 28.11 16.30 -33.64
N ALA A 675 28.49 16.98 -32.56
CA ALA A 675 29.49 18.06 -32.55
C ALA A 675 30.94 17.58 -32.39
N LEU A 676 31.18 16.29 -32.14
CA LEU A 676 32.54 15.77 -31.97
C LEU A 676 33.29 15.79 -33.32
N PRO A 677 34.60 16.16 -33.34
CA PRO A 677 35.41 16.08 -34.55
C PRO A 677 35.44 14.63 -35.07
N LYS A 678 35.16 14.46 -36.37
CA LYS A 678 35.24 13.16 -37.04
C LYS A 678 36.66 12.69 -37.28
#